data_AF-A0A165L3Y3-F1
#
_entry.id   AF-A0A165L3Y3-F1
#
_cell.length_a   1.000
_cell.length_b   1.000
_cell.length_c   1.000
_cell.angle_alpha   90.00
_cell.angle_beta   90.00
_cell.angle_gamma   90.00
#
_symmetry.space_group_name_H-M   'P 1'
#
loop_
_entity.id
_entity.type
_entity.pdbx_description
1 polymer ?
#
loop_
_entity_poly.entity_id
_entity_poly.type
_entity_poly.pdbx_seq_one_letter_code
_entity_poly.pdbx_strand_id
1 'polypeptide(L)'
;MAPDNGDGKDDSPPVPPFVRGDESPEPEVIQGGPGANSSVSASGDSSESRGLKRVDVADLDRTWAPYFRYESVYQDQIDAIDTFLTLLSQNGYYALEGACGTGKTLAAVTGGIHAIRDQDQLTETLNEGADEFPDFSRMLVVTPLKQQLRQFVREMRAINQSLPKTKSPVPTVVIRGRGDMMPYAYVDLPPFDHHGVGEKMDDLREMTREIIKFGSDIPLDWPEDMSPPEFSKSTYNWEEASVTAEQHREKLRYDPQRAKAVKRIIAEMEPETTGGYDRLVVNGVKTPYPEYVPHTNDVVDTDVLQSRGTGQLPLDLQGKFDPFYAGAFADERGLPFGFQDSDKYVFDQESLFTAAASRGICPHEAMAELADEAEVVLGNYYHLADPQTRLLTEEKIGLLDSETIVAVDEAHQIEERVRDMLSMSLDIYTLDRAINDLEIARQYAVGDIPKTPTPNLDNSDARLAESLADGALDTVGNYSVSVDDLAESERLLRFAKQKLSEYGSEGLNERYEDGSWQEAVERWGADPVEKALAEPDDFDSTDEFTTDVISENEFDTRSFLKVYPSMLATKFVFEALEEAGLYDRTPQGVEVGKFFKRWASEDSVEYHREVVLDDRMKDTIPTEFPQWVKAWTPKFQLYNCIPRDELSAVFGELGGGVLMSATLQPQDVFEEAVGINGIPYPTKDEENDEDDEDESINVSSKPSDSSDLDDSDTRPTAFEQYPLRFPQENRVSLIADLPKYTNRNRGKQTQNPSNMKPVRKQYINLIRNVLKTRGNILVAMPNYREAKWAYNYLKDSGKSYEYLEDTGISKRFHLDQSSSALETDETLEAFFAEGDAVIFTSSRSTITEGVDYDGEKLHGCIAVGIPLLPTNSKRIDATIAAYDERISSGSGFETALTIPAVRKVRQAFGRVIRGPDEAGFRLLIDERYGSMDWDGVNEYLSEQERQEFQTVRPESTTQVLSTFWDDIDERQQQTAQAATETGEQSSDAQEPTADATTQDVVPTTETATTSRETREQTSSTDSTPDQGGAVSYSKIYFGAESNLSNWTPIETEVAENEIIPLVREHTVKEDEDTESVQLNFAKELSVSGWTQVDAEVVHSEIEPIAKRARK
;
A
#
# COMPACT_ATOMS: atom_id res chain seq x y z
N MET A 1 4.33 -64.32 37.26
CA MET A 1 3.14 -64.56 38.12
C MET A 1 2.76 -63.27 38.83
N ALA A 2 1.89 -62.50 38.19
CA ALA A 2 0.86 -61.59 38.73
C ALA A 2 0.24 -60.92 37.48
N PRO A 3 -1.09 -60.77 37.35
CA PRO A 3 -1.74 -60.68 36.05
C PRO A 3 -2.07 -59.26 35.58
N ASP A 4 -2.10 -59.16 34.25
CA ASP A 4 -2.57 -58.08 33.38
C ASP A 4 -3.96 -57.55 33.68
N ASN A 5 -4.12 -56.24 33.52
CA ASN A 5 -5.38 -55.57 33.21
C ASN A 5 -5.20 -54.82 31.89
N GLY A 6 -5.95 -55.19 30.87
CA GLY A 6 -6.09 -54.44 29.62
C GLY A 6 -7.52 -54.55 29.13
N ASP A 7 -8.17 -53.41 28.90
CA ASP A 7 -9.01 -53.14 27.72
C ASP A 7 -9.65 -51.75 27.82
N GLY A 8 -9.52 -50.98 26.74
CA GLY A 8 -10.08 -49.64 26.58
C GLY A 8 -9.82 -49.08 25.17
N LYS A 9 -10.52 -49.68 24.21
CA LYS A 9 -10.80 -49.36 22.79
C LYS A 9 -10.29 -48.02 22.21
N ASP A 10 -9.70 -48.14 21.02
CA ASP A 10 -9.38 -47.10 20.05
C ASP A 10 -10.11 -47.45 18.72
N ASP A 11 -10.94 -46.53 18.22
CA ASP A 11 -11.66 -46.64 16.94
C ASP A 11 -10.98 -45.70 15.93
N SER A 12 -10.25 -46.27 14.97
CA SER A 12 -9.73 -45.56 13.78
C SER A 12 -10.49 -46.02 12.53
N PRO A 13 -10.87 -45.12 11.60
CA PRO A 13 -11.52 -45.50 10.34
C PRO A 13 -10.54 -46.18 9.34
N PRO A 14 -11.05 -46.96 8.38
CA PRO A 14 -10.27 -47.94 7.62
C PRO A 14 -9.52 -47.34 6.43
N VAL A 15 -8.26 -47.74 6.29
CA VAL A 15 -7.41 -47.53 5.10
C VAL A 15 -7.86 -48.47 3.97
N PRO A 16 -8.07 -47.99 2.72
CA PRO A 16 -8.45 -48.84 1.60
C PRO A 16 -7.29 -49.71 1.08
N PRO A 17 -7.57 -50.90 0.49
CA PRO A 17 -6.54 -51.87 0.12
C PRO A 17 -5.86 -51.56 -1.22
N PHE A 18 -4.53 -51.65 -1.21
CA PHE A 18 -3.63 -51.66 -2.35
C PHE A 18 -3.96 -52.77 -3.38
N VAL A 19 -4.02 -52.39 -4.66
CA VAL A 19 -3.84 -53.30 -5.79
C VAL A 19 -2.37 -53.23 -6.22
N ARG A 20 -1.65 -54.34 -6.03
CA ARG A 20 -0.33 -54.57 -6.65
C ARG A 20 -0.54 -55.04 -8.08
N GLY A 21 0.06 -54.35 -9.05
CA GLY A 21 0.29 -54.83 -10.40
C GLY A 21 1.69 -54.42 -10.85
N ASP A 22 2.59 -55.40 -10.97
CA ASP A 22 3.88 -55.30 -11.64
C ASP A 22 3.71 -54.93 -13.11
N GLU A 23 4.57 -54.05 -13.64
CA GLU A 23 5.47 -54.27 -14.78
C GLU A 23 6.03 -52.92 -15.25
N SER A 24 7.34 -52.73 -15.09
CA SER A 24 8.09 -51.56 -15.58
C SER A 24 8.46 -51.75 -17.05
N PRO A 25 8.23 -50.78 -17.95
CA PRO A 25 9.00 -50.65 -19.18
C PRO A 25 10.16 -49.66 -18.98
N GLU A 26 11.35 -50.08 -19.39
CA GLU A 26 12.56 -49.25 -19.49
C GLU A 26 12.35 -48.08 -20.48
N PRO A 27 12.94 -46.89 -20.25
CA PRO A 27 12.78 -45.76 -21.16
C PRO A 27 13.61 -45.95 -22.44
N GLU A 28 12.94 -45.86 -23.59
CA GLU A 28 13.57 -45.84 -24.90
C GLU A 28 14.38 -44.55 -25.12
N VAL A 29 15.63 -44.75 -25.53
CA VAL A 29 16.57 -43.71 -25.97
C VAL A 29 16.13 -43.16 -27.32
N ILE A 30 15.63 -41.92 -27.35
CA ILE A 30 15.38 -41.19 -28.61
C ILE A 30 16.71 -40.60 -29.10
N GLN A 31 17.17 -41.10 -30.26
CA GLN A 31 18.35 -40.60 -30.96
C GLN A 31 18.02 -39.31 -31.73
N GLY A 32 18.54 -38.17 -31.26
CA GLY A 32 18.64 -36.93 -32.04
C GLY A 32 19.86 -36.94 -32.97
N GLY A 33 19.62 -36.75 -34.28
CA GLY A 33 20.65 -36.50 -35.31
C GLY A 33 20.96 -35.01 -35.49
N PRO A 34 22.04 -34.64 -36.23
CA PRO A 34 22.95 -33.58 -35.80
C PRO A 34 22.95 -32.28 -36.65
N GLY A 35 23.30 -31.16 -36.00
CA GLY A 35 23.82 -29.93 -36.63
C GLY A 35 23.57 -28.71 -35.73
N ALA A 36 24.51 -27.83 -35.38
CA ALA A 36 25.92 -27.68 -35.68
C ALA A 36 26.64 -27.09 -34.44
N ASN A 37 27.77 -27.68 -34.06
CA ASN A 37 28.64 -27.20 -32.98
C ASN A 37 29.46 -25.98 -33.43
N SER A 38 29.44 -24.90 -32.65
CA SER A 38 30.62 -24.05 -32.43
C SER A 38 31.04 -24.16 -30.96
N SER A 39 32.05 -24.98 -30.73
CA SER A 39 32.67 -25.23 -29.42
C SER A 39 33.43 -24.00 -28.93
N VAL A 40 32.99 -23.41 -27.81
CA VAL A 40 33.87 -22.64 -26.92
C VAL A 40 34.32 -23.57 -25.80
N SER A 41 35.63 -23.69 -25.66
CA SER A 41 36.30 -24.55 -24.68
C SER A 41 35.93 -24.14 -23.25
N ALA A 42 35.29 -25.04 -22.52
CA ALA A 42 35.10 -24.94 -21.08
C ALA A 42 36.46 -25.06 -20.36
N SER A 43 37.01 -23.92 -19.95
CA SER A 43 37.87 -23.84 -18.76
C SER A 43 36.95 -23.78 -17.55
N GLY A 44 37.15 -24.69 -16.59
CA GLY A 44 36.33 -24.79 -15.37
C GLY A 44 36.46 -23.58 -14.47
N ASP A 45 35.58 -22.61 -14.66
CA ASP A 45 35.23 -21.59 -13.68
C ASP A 45 33.84 -21.97 -13.13
N SER A 46 33.70 -22.04 -11.81
CA SER A 46 32.42 -22.33 -11.16
C SER A 46 31.40 -21.23 -11.48
N SER A 47 30.11 -21.56 -11.58
CA SER A 47 29.04 -20.57 -11.84
C SER A 47 29.06 -19.38 -10.86
N GLU A 48 29.55 -19.59 -9.63
CA GLU A 48 29.70 -18.56 -8.60
C GLU A 48 30.71 -17.45 -8.94
N SER A 49 31.79 -17.73 -9.68
CA SER A 49 32.81 -16.72 -10.00
C SER A 49 32.41 -15.80 -11.17
N ARG A 50 31.42 -16.23 -11.97
CA ARG A 50 31.01 -15.55 -13.19
C ARG A 50 30.26 -14.23 -12.92
N GLY A 51 29.42 -14.18 -11.88
CA GLY A 51 28.61 -13.00 -11.53
C GLY A 51 29.32 -11.91 -10.72
N LEU A 52 30.48 -12.18 -10.12
CA LEU A 52 31.23 -11.20 -9.32
C LEU A 52 32.19 -10.34 -10.16
N LYS A 53 32.39 -10.70 -11.44
CA LYS A 53 33.31 -10.00 -12.33
C LYS A 53 32.67 -8.70 -12.84
N ARG A 54 33.34 -7.59 -12.58
CA ARG A 54 32.97 -6.28 -13.13
C ARG A 54 33.61 -6.07 -14.51
N VAL A 55 32.85 -5.45 -15.39
CA VAL A 55 33.26 -5.00 -16.73
C VAL A 55 33.08 -3.49 -16.79
N ASP A 56 34.05 -2.78 -17.38
CA ASP A 56 33.93 -1.35 -17.62
C ASP A 56 32.84 -1.12 -18.69
N VAL A 57 31.90 -0.23 -18.40
CA VAL A 57 30.78 0.06 -19.29
C VAL A 57 31.25 0.75 -20.58
N ALA A 58 32.37 1.48 -20.53
CA ALA A 58 32.97 2.08 -21.72
C ALA A 58 33.53 1.04 -22.70
N ASP A 59 33.83 -0.17 -22.20
CA ASP A 59 34.36 -1.28 -23.00
C ASP A 59 33.26 -2.22 -23.52
N LEU A 60 31.99 -1.99 -23.17
CA LEU A 60 30.87 -2.82 -23.62
C LEU A 60 30.47 -2.51 -25.05
N ASP A 61 30.42 -3.55 -25.88
CA ASP A 61 29.76 -3.52 -27.18
C ASP A 61 28.26 -3.79 -27.00
N ARG A 62 27.56 -2.87 -26.35
CA ARG A 62 26.12 -2.92 -26.06
C ARG A 62 25.46 -1.58 -26.27
N THR A 63 24.32 -1.60 -26.93
CA THR A 63 23.55 -0.42 -27.33
C THR A 63 22.81 0.23 -26.17
N TRP A 64 22.49 -0.56 -25.13
CA TRP A 64 21.90 -0.07 -23.88
C TRP A 64 22.89 0.60 -22.93
N ALA A 65 24.21 0.43 -23.13
CA ALA A 65 25.26 0.94 -22.23
C ALA A 65 25.13 2.44 -21.88
N PRO A 66 24.72 3.35 -22.79
CA PRO A 66 24.48 4.77 -22.48
C PRO A 66 23.45 5.04 -21.38
N TYR A 67 22.51 4.12 -21.13
CA TYR A 67 21.46 4.27 -20.13
C TYR A 67 21.86 3.70 -18.76
N PHE A 68 22.98 2.99 -18.69
CA PHE A 68 23.47 2.41 -17.44
C PHE A 68 24.29 3.44 -16.64
N ARG A 69 23.88 3.73 -15.41
CA ARG A 69 24.42 4.89 -14.65
C ARG A 69 25.84 4.75 -14.11
N TYR A 70 26.37 3.54 -13.98
CA TYR A 70 27.66 3.30 -13.34
C TYR A 70 28.75 3.05 -14.38
N GLU A 71 30.01 3.38 -14.04
CA GLU A 71 31.16 3.12 -14.92
C GLU A 71 31.50 1.63 -15.06
N SER A 72 31.02 0.80 -14.14
CA SER A 72 31.23 -0.64 -14.18
C SER A 72 29.92 -1.40 -13.97
N VAL A 73 29.72 -2.47 -14.71
CA VAL A 73 28.58 -3.37 -14.61
C VAL A 73 29.04 -4.78 -14.25
N TYR A 74 28.18 -5.57 -13.64
CA TYR A 74 28.45 -6.99 -13.39
C TYR A 74 27.97 -7.86 -14.54
N GLN A 75 28.59 -9.02 -14.77
CA GLN A 75 28.20 -9.91 -15.86
C GLN A 75 26.75 -10.41 -15.75
N ASP A 76 26.26 -10.69 -14.53
CA ASP A 76 24.87 -11.08 -14.28
C ASP A 76 23.86 -9.98 -14.66
N GLN A 77 24.24 -8.71 -14.53
CA GLN A 77 23.43 -7.58 -14.96
C GLN A 77 23.41 -7.42 -16.48
N ILE A 78 24.55 -7.68 -17.14
CA ILE A 78 24.62 -7.71 -18.61
C ILE A 78 23.67 -8.78 -19.14
N ASP A 79 23.81 -10.00 -18.63
CA ASP A 79 23.03 -11.16 -19.05
C ASP A 79 21.53 -10.88 -18.84
N ALA A 80 21.14 -10.33 -17.68
CA ALA A 80 19.75 -9.97 -17.40
C ALA A 80 19.17 -8.88 -18.31
N ILE A 81 19.93 -7.83 -18.65
CA ILE A 81 19.47 -6.79 -19.58
C ILE A 81 19.28 -7.38 -20.98
N ASP A 82 20.23 -8.20 -21.44
CA ASP A 82 20.16 -8.85 -22.76
C ASP A 82 18.98 -9.86 -22.83
N THR A 83 18.76 -10.66 -21.78
CA THR A 83 17.62 -11.57 -21.65
C THR A 83 16.29 -10.79 -21.64
N PHE A 84 16.21 -9.70 -20.87
CA PHE A 84 15.00 -8.89 -20.79
C PHE A 84 14.62 -8.27 -22.14
N LEU A 85 15.59 -7.70 -22.87
CA LEU A 85 15.36 -7.16 -24.21
C LEU A 85 14.93 -8.23 -25.22
N THR A 86 15.50 -9.44 -25.11
CA THR A 86 15.11 -10.58 -25.94
C THR A 86 13.65 -10.98 -25.68
N LEU A 87 13.23 -11.04 -24.41
CA LEU A 87 11.84 -11.34 -24.06
C LEU A 87 10.88 -10.25 -24.52
N LEU A 88 11.24 -8.97 -24.34
CA LEU A 88 10.43 -7.85 -24.82
C LEU A 88 10.22 -7.86 -26.33
N SER A 89 11.20 -8.36 -27.12
CA SER A 89 11.02 -8.53 -28.57
C SER A 89 9.89 -9.50 -28.95
N GLN A 90 9.43 -10.31 -28.00
CA GLN A 90 8.36 -11.31 -28.14
C GLN A 90 7.20 -11.03 -27.17
N ASN A 91 7.09 -9.80 -26.67
CA ASN A 91 6.09 -9.38 -25.67
C ASN A 91 6.08 -10.25 -24.38
N GLY A 92 7.22 -10.85 -24.04
CA GLY A 92 7.37 -11.81 -22.94
C GLY A 92 7.57 -11.20 -21.56
N TYR A 93 7.64 -12.08 -20.55
CA TYR A 93 7.80 -11.73 -19.14
C TYR A 93 9.06 -12.33 -18.51
N TYR A 94 9.79 -11.51 -17.77
CA TYR A 94 11.03 -11.91 -17.11
C TYR A 94 10.86 -11.95 -15.59
N ALA A 95 11.07 -13.10 -14.95
CA ALA A 95 11.08 -13.23 -13.50
C ALA A 95 12.52 -13.17 -12.95
N LEU A 96 12.83 -12.16 -12.14
CA LEU A 96 14.19 -11.91 -11.66
C LEU A 96 14.27 -11.99 -10.13
N GLU A 97 14.95 -13.02 -9.63
CA GLU A 97 15.21 -13.18 -8.20
C GLU A 97 16.60 -12.65 -7.81
N GLY A 98 16.71 -11.98 -6.66
CA GLY A 98 18.02 -11.65 -6.11
C GLY A 98 17.94 -10.78 -4.87
N ALA A 99 18.97 -10.82 -4.01
CA ALA A 99 19.01 -10.04 -2.78
C ALA A 99 18.86 -8.52 -3.02
N CYS A 100 18.59 -7.76 -1.96
CA CYS A 100 18.60 -6.30 -2.05
C CYS A 100 20.00 -5.80 -2.46
N GLY A 101 20.06 -4.70 -3.22
CA GLY A 101 21.35 -4.11 -3.65
C GLY A 101 22.07 -4.85 -4.80
N THR A 102 21.54 -5.96 -5.32
CA THR A 102 22.12 -6.65 -6.50
C THR A 102 21.80 -5.95 -7.84
N GLY A 103 21.05 -4.84 -7.81
CA GLY A 103 20.81 -3.99 -8.98
C GLY A 103 19.77 -4.53 -9.97
N LYS A 104 18.84 -5.38 -9.53
CA LYS A 104 17.67 -5.84 -10.32
C LYS A 104 16.92 -4.67 -10.95
N THR A 105 16.56 -3.69 -10.12
CA THR A 105 15.93 -2.43 -10.51
C THR A 105 16.68 -1.73 -11.64
N LEU A 106 18.00 -1.67 -11.55
CA LEU A 106 18.82 -1.00 -12.55
C LEU A 106 18.83 -1.75 -13.88
N ALA A 107 18.88 -3.09 -13.86
CA ALA A 107 18.79 -3.90 -15.06
C ALA A 107 17.44 -3.71 -15.76
N ALA A 108 16.34 -3.80 -15.01
CA ALA A 108 14.98 -3.58 -15.53
C ALA A 108 14.82 -2.19 -16.16
N VAL A 109 15.18 -1.13 -15.44
CA VAL A 109 15.03 0.25 -15.94
C VAL A 109 15.94 0.53 -17.14
N THR A 110 17.18 0.01 -17.13
CA THR A 110 18.11 0.17 -18.26
C THR A 110 17.56 -0.50 -19.53
N GLY A 111 17.07 -1.74 -19.40
CA GLY A 111 16.44 -2.47 -20.51
C GLY A 111 15.17 -1.78 -21.02
N GLY A 112 14.28 -1.36 -20.11
CA GLY A 112 13.04 -0.67 -20.46
C GLY A 112 13.25 0.66 -21.19
N ILE A 113 14.17 1.50 -20.70
CA ILE A 113 14.49 2.78 -21.38
C ILE A 113 15.05 2.52 -22.80
N HIS A 114 15.90 1.50 -22.95
CA HIS A 114 16.44 1.16 -24.27
C HIS A 114 15.36 0.62 -25.22
N ALA A 115 14.45 -0.22 -24.70
CA ALA A 115 13.31 -0.73 -25.44
C ALA A 115 12.34 0.37 -25.91
N ILE A 116 12.21 1.46 -25.17
CA ILE A 116 11.39 2.62 -25.56
C ILE A 116 12.10 3.48 -26.61
N ARG A 117 13.42 3.71 -26.47
CA ARG A 117 14.13 4.78 -27.22
C ARG A 117 14.88 4.36 -28.46
N ASP A 118 15.24 3.09 -28.60
CA ASP A 118 16.09 2.61 -29.70
C ASP A 118 15.52 1.35 -30.37
N GLN A 119 14.20 1.29 -30.55
CA GLN A 119 13.48 0.15 -31.16
C GLN A 119 13.98 -0.23 -32.55
N ASP A 120 14.29 0.75 -33.42
CA ASP A 120 14.89 0.50 -34.75
C ASP A 120 16.21 -0.27 -34.64
N GLN A 121 17.05 0.12 -33.68
CA GLN A 121 18.34 -0.52 -33.44
C GLN A 121 18.17 -1.92 -32.83
N LEU A 122 17.19 -2.09 -31.93
CA LEU A 122 16.84 -3.39 -31.36
C LEU A 122 16.31 -4.34 -32.44
N THR A 123 15.51 -3.84 -33.37
CA THR A 123 15.04 -4.58 -34.55
C THR A 123 16.22 -5.09 -35.38
N GLU A 124 17.26 -4.28 -35.62
CA GLU A 124 18.45 -4.72 -36.38
C GLU A 124 19.32 -5.74 -35.62
N THR A 125 19.39 -5.63 -34.29
CA THR A 125 20.34 -6.40 -33.46
C THR A 125 19.79 -7.72 -32.95
N LEU A 126 18.48 -7.81 -32.68
CA LEU A 126 17.84 -9.00 -32.11
C LEU A 126 17.16 -9.90 -33.16
N ASN A 127 16.84 -9.39 -34.36
CA ASN A 127 16.09 -10.16 -35.36
C ASN A 127 16.97 -10.81 -36.42
N GLU A 128 17.18 -12.13 -36.32
CA GLU A 128 17.73 -12.97 -37.40
C GLU A 128 16.63 -13.54 -38.36
N GLY A 129 15.39 -13.00 -38.42
CA GLY A 129 14.36 -13.67 -39.23
C GLY A 129 13.00 -13.02 -39.58
N ALA A 130 12.25 -12.39 -38.67
CA ALA A 130 10.90 -11.82 -38.99
C ALA A 130 10.34 -10.98 -37.83
N ASP A 131 9.49 -9.99 -38.18
CA ASP A 131 8.75 -9.00 -37.37
C ASP A 131 9.57 -7.84 -36.74
N GLU A 132 8.99 -6.63 -36.68
CA GLU A 132 9.59 -5.42 -36.09
C GLU A 132 9.61 -5.53 -34.55
N PHE A 133 10.57 -4.89 -33.87
CA PHE A 133 10.55 -4.84 -32.39
C PHE A 133 9.28 -4.11 -31.93
N PRO A 134 8.58 -4.57 -30.87
CA PRO A 134 7.32 -3.96 -30.46
C PRO A 134 7.46 -2.46 -30.12
N ASP A 135 6.42 -1.69 -30.46
CA ASP A 135 6.40 -0.25 -30.22
C ASP A 135 6.03 0.05 -28.77
N PHE A 136 7.05 0.26 -27.94
CA PHE A 136 6.87 0.65 -26.55
C PHE A 136 7.04 2.16 -26.39
N SER A 137 6.02 2.81 -25.80
CA SER A 137 6.05 4.24 -25.53
C SER A 137 6.42 4.57 -24.08
N ARG A 138 6.22 3.62 -23.15
CA ARG A 138 6.36 3.87 -21.70
C ARG A 138 6.68 2.64 -20.88
N MET A 139 7.16 2.88 -19.66
CA MET A 139 7.39 1.87 -18.63
C MET A 139 6.65 2.21 -17.34
N LEU A 140 5.76 1.34 -16.88
CA LEU A 140 5.08 1.42 -15.60
C LEU A 140 5.80 0.58 -14.55
N VAL A 141 6.40 1.23 -13.55
CA VAL A 141 7.03 0.56 -12.41
C VAL A 141 6.08 0.59 -11.22
N VAL A 142 5.79 -0.57 -10.64
CA VAL A 142 4.93 -0.68 -9.45
C VAL A 142 5.67 -1.32 -8.28
N THR A 143 5.55 -0.71 -7.10
CA THR A 143 6.09 -1.22 -5.84
C THR A 143 5.07 -1.11 -4.71
N PRO A 144 4.97 -2.08 -3.79
CA PRO A 144 4.09 -2.00 -2.63
C PRO A 144 4.63 -1.08 -1.52
N LEU A 145 5.92 -0.69 -1.56
CA LEU A 145 6.60 -0.02 -0.46
C LEU A 145 6.95 1.45 -0.76
N LYS A 146 6.51 2.36 0.11
CA LYS A 146 6.80 3.80 -0.01
C LYS A 146 8.30 4.11 -0.01
N GLN A 147 9.11 3.36 0.74
CA GLN A 147 10.56 3.56 0.81
C GLN A 147 11.27 3.19 -0.49
N GLN A 148 10.85 2.09 -1.13
CA GLN A 148 11.40 1.65 -2.42
C GLN A 148 11.12 2.67 -3.51
N LEU A 149 9.93 3.27 -3.53
CA LEU A 149 9.61 4.34 -4.46
C LEU A 149 10.59 5.53 -4.38
N ARG A 150 10.99 5.94 -3.17
CA ARG A 150 12.01 7.00 -3.01
C ARG A 150 13.38 6.58 -3.55
N GLN A 151 13.73 5.30 -3.41
CA GLN A 151 14.95 4.76 -4.00
C GLN A 151 14.89 4.79 -5.54
N PHE A 152 13.77 4.40 -6.14
CA PHE A 152 13.56 4.51 -7.59
C PHE A 152 13.67 5.94 -8.10
N VAL A 153 13.06 6.92 -7.41
CA VAL A 153 13.20 8.34 -7.75
C VAL A 153 14.67 8.77 -7.76
N ARG A 154 15.46 8.36 -6.74
CA ARG A 154 16.91 8.64 -6.70
C ARG A 154 17.66 7.99 -7.85
N GLU A 155 17.32 6.76 -8.21
CA GLU A 155 17.92 6.05 -9.34
C GLU A 155 17.63 6.73 -10.68
N MET A 156 16.39 7.12 -10.94
CA MET A 156 16.02 7.83 -12.17
C MET A 156 16.73 9.19 -12.29
N ARG A 157 16.83 9.95 -11.20
CA ARG A 157 17.60 11.20 -11.17
C ARG A 157 19.08 10.96 -11.47
N ALA A 158 19.67 9.89 -10.93
CA ALA A 158 21.05 9.52 -11.17
C ALA A 158 21.30 9.06 -12.62
N ILE A 159 20.40 8.28 -13.20
CA ILE A 159 20.44 7.90 -14.62
C ILE A 159 20.45 9.17 -15.47
N ASN A 160 19.49 10.08 -15.29
CA ASN A 160 19.44 11.35 -16.04
C ASN A 160 20.68 12.23 -15.88
N GLN A 161 21.35 12.15 -14.73
CA GLN A 161 22.61 12.84 -14.51
C GLN A 161 23.79 12.19 -15.25
N SER A 162 23.78 10.86 -15.39
CA SER A 162 24.84 10.08 -16.06
C SER A 162 24.69 10.00 -17.58
N LEU A 163 23.51 10.30 -18.13
CA LEU A 163 23.24 10.22 -19.57
C LEU A 163 24.25 11.05 -20.40
N PRO A 164 24.70 10.53 -21.55
CA PRO A 164 25.48 11.32 -22.50
C PRO A 164 24.69 12.54 -22.97
N LYS A 165 25.38 13.67 -23.17
CA LYS A 165 24.74 14.93 -23.63
C LYS A 165 23.99 14.83 -24.98
N THR A 166 24.22 13.76 -25.74
CA THR A 166 23.54 13.48 -27.01
C THR A 166 22.16 12.84 -26.83
N LYS A 167 21.84 12.32 -25.64
CA LYS A 167 20.55 11.73 -25.30
C LYS A 167 19.75 12.72 -24.45
N SER A 168 18.45 12.82 -24.69
CA SER A 168 17.55 13.60 -23.84
C SER A 168 17.39 12.95 -22.46
N PRO A 169 17.12 13.72 -21.40
CA PRO A 169 16.69 13.17 -20.11
C PRO A 169 15.40 12.36 -20.24
N VAL A 170 15.30 11.29 -19.46
CA VAL A 170 14.11 10.43 -19.32
C VAL A 170 13.08 11.13 -18.43
N PRO A 171 11.93 11.57 -18.96
CA PRO A 171 10.86 12.14 -18.15
C PRO A 171 10.26 11.06 -17.24
N THR A 172 10.17 11.36 -15.95
CA THR A 172 9.65 10.42 -14.95
C THR A 172 8.66 11.10 -14.03
N VAL A 173 7.53 10.45 -13.77
CA VAL A 173 6.53 10.94 -12.81
C VAL A 173 6.12 9.85 -11.82
N VAL A 174 5.91 10.24 -10.57
CA VAL A 174 5.29 9.40 -9.54
C VAL A 174 3.79 9.65 -9.51
N ILE A 175 3.00 8.59 -9.71
CA ILE A 175 1.54 8.65 -9.58
C ILE A 175 1.06 8.25 -8.19
N ARG A 176 0.01 8.91 -7.74
CA ARG A 176 -0.60 8.76 -6.41
C ARG A 176 -2.11 8.79 -6.51
N GLY A 177 -2.77 8.19 -5.51
CA GLY A 177 -4.23 8.24 -5.42
C GLY A 177 -4.74 9.66 -5.24
N ARG A 178 -6.03 9.87 -5.53
CA ARG A 178 -6.70 11.17 -5.44
C ARG A 178 -6.46 11.85 -4.09
N GLY A 179 -6.66 11.15 -2.97
CA GLY A 179 -6.51 11.71 -1.62
C GLY A 179 -5.12 12.33 -1.35
N ASP A 180 -4.06 11.76 -1.93
CA ASP A 180 -2.67 12.23 -1.77
C ASP A 180 -2.33 13.46 -2.63
N MET A 181 -3.17 13.80 -3.60
CA MET A 181 -2.93 14.86 -4.58
C MET A 181 -3.97 15.99 -4.51
N MET A 182 -4.99 15.87 -3.67
CA MET A 182 -6.04 16.88 -3.53
C MET A 182 -5.60 17.98 -2.55
N PRO A 183 -5.60 19.26 -2.97
CA PRO A 183 -5.22 20.37 -2.08
C PRO A 183 -6.05 20.40 -0.79
N TYR A 184 -7.35 20.14 -0.90
CA TYR A 184 -8.28 20.20 0.22
C TYR A 184 -8.08 19.10 1.27
N ALA A 185 -7.30 18.05 0.97
CA ALA A 185 -6.95 17.02 1.93
C ALA A 185 -5.89 17.49 2.96
N TYR A 186 -5.24 18.64 2.73
CA TYR A 186 -4.15 19.16 3.58
C TYR A 186 -4.53 20.44 4.34
N VAL A 187 -5.82 20.73 4.44
CA VAL A 187 -6.34 21.93 5.11
C VAL A 187 -7.45 21.52 6.06
N ASP A 188 -7.46 22.11 7.26
CA ASP A 188 -8.47 21.84 8.29
C ASP A 188 -9.69 22.74 8.07
N LEU A 189 -10.41 22.45 6.98
CA LEU A 189 -11.60 23.21 6.58
C LEU A 189 -12.82 22.31 6.71
N PRO A 190 -13.76 22.61 7.62
CA PRO A 190 -15.01 21.85 7.70
C PRO A 190 -15.73 21.92 6.34
N PRO A 191 -16.33 20.83 5.86
CA PRO A 191 -16.54 19.53 6.53
C PRO A 191 -15.57 18.42 6.04
N PHE A 192 -14.32 18.76 5.71
CA PHE A 192 -13.31 17.80 5.23
C PHE A 192 -12.53 17.18 6.41
N ASP A 193 -12.84 15.91 6.74
CA ASP A 193 -11.84 15.03 7.36
C ASP A 193 -11.08 14.29 6.24
N HIS A 194 -9.89 13.74 6.53
CA HIS A 194 -9.11 12.99 5.54
C HIS A 194 -9.87 11.82 4.88
N HIS A 195 -11.02 11.40 5.43
CA HIS A 195 -11.77 10.23 4.99
C HIS A 195 -12.99 10.56 4.11
N GLY A 196 -13.44 11.83 4.06
CA GLY A 196 -14.61 12.28 3.29
C GLY A 196 -14.34 13.23 2.12
N VAL A 197 -13.06 13.52 1.81
CA VAL A 197 -12.69 14.48 0.74
C VAL A 197 -13.12 14.00 -0.65
N GLY A 198 -13.14 12.68 -0.90
CA GLY A 198 -13.38 12.11 -2.23
C GLY A 198 -14.73 12.49 -2.84
N GLU A 199 -15.83 12.17 -2.16
CA GLU A 199 -17.21 12.37 -2.66
C GLU A 199 -17.54 13.85 -2.81
N LYS A 200 -17.26 14.66 -1.77
CA LYS A 200 -17.53 16.11 -1.79
C LYS A 200 -16.73 16.85 -2.86
N MET A 201 -15.59 16.30 -3.28
CA MET A 201 -14.80 16.86 -4.38
C MET A 201 -15.38 16.55 -5.74
N ASP A 202 -16.09 15.43 -5.90
CA ASP A 202 -16.75 15.12 -7.16
C ASP A 202 -17.87 16.12 -7.45
N ASP A 203 -18.64 16.53 -6.43
CA ASP A 203 -19.67 17.58 -6.54
C ASP A 203 -19.06 18.93 -6.98
N LEU A 204 -17.98 19.36 -6.31
CA LEU A 204 -17.29 20.61 -6.65
C LEU A 204 -16.72 20.55 -8.06
N ARG A 205 -16.14 19.42 -8.47
CA ARG A 205 -15.62 19.24 -9.82
C ARG A 205 -16.74 19.22 -10.84
N GLU A 206 -17.88 18.59 -10.55
CA GLU A 206 -19.05 18.56 -11.44
C GLU A 206 -19.57 19.95 -11.74
N MET A 207 -19.84 20.75 -10.71
CA MET A 207 -20.20 22.15 -10.90
C MET A 207 -19.10 22.92 -11.64
N THR A 208 -17.83 22.65 -11.34
CA THR A 208 -16.72 23.28 -12.09
C THR A 208 -16.79 22.94 -13.57
N ARG A 209 -17.05 21.67 -13.94
CA ARG A 209 -17.22 21.22 -15.34
C ARG A 209 -18.34 21.99 -16.03
N GLU A 210 -19.48 22.15 -15.36
CA GLU A 210 -20.61 22.92 -15.86
C GLU A 210 -20.28 24.40 -16.07
N ILE A 211 -19.46 24.99 -15.19
CA ILE A 211 -18.99 26.37 -15.34
C ILE A 211 -18.04 26.52 -16.52
N ILE A 212 -17.11 25.58 -16.73
CA ILE A 212 -16.02 25.72 -17.72
C ILE A 212 -16.29 25.03 -19.07
N LYS A 213 -17.40 24.30 -19.22
CA LYS A 213 -17.75 23.67 -20.51
C LYS A 213 -18.01 24.70 -21.62
N PHE A 214 -17.78 24.26 -22.85
CA PHE A 214 -18.16 25.02 -24.04
C PHE A 214 -19.66 25.30 -24.08
N GLY A 215 -20.04 26.55 -24.36
CA GLY A 215 -21.45 26.96 -24.43
C GLY A 215 -22.18 26.99 -23.09
N SER A 216 -21.47 26.94 -21.95
CA SER A 216 -22.07 27.06 -20.61
C SER A 216 -22.95 28.31 -20.50
N ASP A 217 -24.18 28.12 -20.01
CA ASP A 217 -25.18 29.14 -19.73
C ASP A 217 -25.01 29.82 -18.37
N ILE A 218 -24.08 29.31 -17.56
CA ILE A 218 -23.68 29.93 -16.30
C ILE A 218 -22.95 31.26 -16.59
N PRO A 219 -23.48 32.40 -16.11
CA PRO A 219 -22.85 33.70 -16.34
C PRO A 219 -21.59 33.87 -15.48
N LEU A 220 -20.54 34.47 -16.07
CA LEU A 220 -19.31 34.86 -15.39
C LEU A 220 -19.14 36.37 -15.44
N ASP A 221 -18.70 36.98 -14.34
CA ASP A 221 -18.22 38.36 -14.33
C ASP A 221 -16.78 38.39 -14.85
N TRP A 222 -16.64 38.46 -16.18
CA TRP A 222 -15.35 38.34 -16.85
C TRP A 222 -14.38 39.45 -16.39
N PRO A 223 -13.09 39.12 -16.15
CA PRO A 223 -12.07 40.15 -15.92
C PRO A 223 -12.08 41.21 -17.03
N GLU A 224 -11.79 42.48 -16.70
CA GLU A 224 -11.95 43.61 -17.63
C GLU A 224 -11.19 43.44 -18.97
N ASP A 225 -10.10 42.66 -18.96
CA ASP A 225 -9.25 42.37 -20.11
C ASP A 225 -9.58 41.06 -20.84
N MET A 226 -10.68 40.38 -20.44
CA MET A 226 -11.12 39.11 -21.00
C MET A 226 -12.58 39.19 -21.50
N SER A 227 -12.91 38.35 -22.49
CA SER A 227 -14.27 38.22 -22.99
C SER A 227 -14.50 36.81 -23.52
N PRO A 228 -15.72 36.24 -23.43
CA PRO A 228 -16.00 34.91 -23.95
C PRO A 228 -15.80 34.87 -25.47
N PRO A 229 -15.05 33.88 -26.01
CA PRO A 229 -15.07 33.56 -27.42
C PRO A 229 -16.50 33.37 -27.96
N GLU A 230 -16.75 33.57 -29.26
CA GLU A 230 -18.10 33.41 -29.81
C GLU A 230 -18.69 32.01 -29.53
N PHE A 231 -17.90 30.95 -29.67
CA PHE A 231 -18.32 29.57 -29.37
C PHE A 231 -18.43 29.27 -27.87
N SER A 232 -17.94 30.16 -27.00
CA SER A 232 -18.03 30.05 -25.53
C SER A 232 -19.35 30.56 -24.98
N LYS A 233 -20.08 31.37 -25.78
CA LYS A 233 -21.34 31.97 -25.37
C LYS A 233 -22.45 30.93 -25.43
N SER A 234 -23.33 30.94 -24.44
CA SER A 234 -24.53 30.08 -24.40
C SER A 234 -25.52 30.28 -25.56
N THR A 235 -25.38 31.39 -26.29
CA THR A 235 -26.19 31.70 -27.48
C THR A 235 -25.60 31.14 -28.78
N TYR A 236 -24.45 30.47 -28.72
CA TYR A 236 -23.81 29.87 -29.88
C TYR A 236 -24.54 28.58 -30.32
N ASN A 237 -24.87 28.50 -31.60
CA ASN A 237 -25.55 27.33 -32.15
C ASN A 237 -24.52 26.23 -32.52
N TRP A 238 -24.40 25.21 -31.68
CA TRP A 238 -23.51 24.07 -31.92
C TRP A 238 -24.01 23.13 -33.04
N GLU A 239 -25.28 23.19 -33.44
CA GLU A 239 -25.78 22.44 -34.62
C GLU A 239 -25.24 23.01 -35.94
N GLU A 240 -24.77 24.26 -35.92
CA GLU A 240 -24.13 24.95 -37.05
C GLU A 240 -22.72 25.41 -36.64
N ALA A 241 -21.98 24.55 -35.93
CA ALA A 241 -20.66 24.90 -35.44
C ALA A 241 -19.70 25.26 -36.57
N SER A 242 -18.94 26.34 -36.38
CA SER A 242 -17.79 26.65 -37.24
C SER A 242 -16.70 25.58 -37.10
N VAL A 243 -15.95 25.33 -38.17
CA VAL A 243 -14.81 24.40 -38.18
C VAL A 243 -13.83 24.66 -37.02
N THR A 244 -13.59 25.93 -36.68
CA THR A 244 -12.71 26.29 -35.55
C THR A 244 -13.28 25.87 -34.20
N ALA A 245 -14.60 25.97 -34.02
CA ALA A 245 -15.25 25.55 -32.78
C ALA A 245 -15.28 24.02 -32.65
N GLU A 246 -15.51 23.29 -33.76
CA GLU A 246 -15.41 21.83 -33.81
C GLU A 246 -13.98 21.37 -33.48
N GLN A 247 -12.97 21.94 -34.15
CA GLN A 247 -11.56 21.65 -33.89
C GLN A 247 -11.16 21.91 -32.42
N HIS A 248 -11.67 22.99 -31.81
CA HIS A 248 -11.42 23.26 -30.40
C HIS A 248 -12.08 22.24 -29.48
N ARG A 249 -13.34 21.85 -29.76
CA ARG A 249 -14.09 20.89 -28.96
C ARG A 249 -13.54 19.46 -29.09
N GLU A 250 -13.00 19.10 -30.25
CA GLU A 250 -12.29 17.83 -30.46
C GLU A 250 -10.96 17.80 -29.71
N LYS A 251 -10.23 18.92 -29.70
CA LYS A 251 -8.89 18.99 -29.11
C LYS A 251 -8.90 19.19 -27.59
N LEU A 252 -9.85 19.94 -27.05
CA LEU A 252 -9.85 20.39 -25.65
C LEU A 252 -11.08 19.86 -24.91
N ARG A 253 -10.86 19.37 -23.70
CA ARG A 253 -11.93 18.84 -22.84
C ARG A 253 -12.92 19.92 -22.40
N TYR A 254 -12.45 21.14 -22.14
CA TYR A 254 -13.25 22.28 -21.66
C TYR A 254 -12.81 23.59 -22.32
N ASP A 255 -13.58 24.66 -22.09
CA ASP A 255 -13.24 25.99 -22.59
C ASP A 255 -12.14 26.64 -21.74
N PRO A 256 -10.93 26.83 -22.30
CA PRO A 256 -9.79 27.33 -21.55
C PRO A 256 -9.92 28.81 -21.19
N GLN A 257 -10.66 29.60 -21.96
CA GLN A 257 -10.90 31.02 -21.65
C GLN A 257 -11.80 31.15 -20.44
N ARG A 258 -12.84 30.29 -20.35
CA ARG A 258 -13.71 30.24 -19.16
C ARG A 258 -12.96 29.75 -17.94
N ALA A 259 -12.21 28.66 -18.05
CA ALA A 259 -11.38 28.13 -16.97
C ALA A 259 -10.38 29.18 -16.45
N LYS A 260 -9.72 29.91 -17.35
CA LYS A 260 -8.82 31.02 -17.00
C LYS A 260 -9.54 32.19 -16.34
N ALA A 261 -10.76 32.53 -16.78
CA ALA A 261 -11.56 33.57 -16.15
C ALA A 261 -11.91 33.19 -14.69
N VAL A 262 -12.41 31.97 -14.46
CA VAL A 262 -12.71 31.45 -13.11
C VAL A 262 -11.48 31.52 -12.21
N LYS A 263 -10.33 31.03 -12.69
CA LYS A 263 -9.07 31.08 -11.95
C LYS A 263 -8.68 32.50 -11.54
N ARG A 264 -8.80 33.46 -12.47
CA ARG A 264 -8.42 34.86 -12.22
C ARG A 264 -9.38 35.57 -11.28
N ILE A 265 -10.69 35.40 -11.47
CA ILE A 265 -11.72 35.96 -10.61
C ILE A 265 -11.40 35.61 -9.15
N ILE A 266 -11.11 34.33 -8.85
CA ILE A 266 -10.81 33.89 -7.49
C ILE A 266 -9.45 34.37 -6.99
N ALA A 267 -8.41 34.37 -7.83
CA ALA A 267 -7.08 34.82 -7.43
C ALA A 267 -7.02 36.34 -7.13
N GLU A 268 -7.88 37.12 -7.79
CA GLU A 268 -7.97 38.58 -7.71
C GLU A 268 -9.03 39.08 -6.70
N MET A 269 -9.76 38.19 -6.01
CA MET A 269 -10.69 38.57 -4.93
C MET A 269 -9.97 39.31 -3.80
N GLU A 270 -10.10 40.64 -3.75
CA GLU A 270 -9.76 41.49 -2.59
C GLU A 270 -11.04 42.11 -2.01
N PRO A 271 -11.18 42.24 -0.68
CA PRO A 271 -12.34 42.87 -0.07
C PRO A 271 -12.16 44.38 -0.05
N GLU A 272 -13.26 45.13 -0.08
CA GLU A 272 -13.26 46.61 0.01
C GLU A 272 -12.77 47.16 1.37
N THR A 273 -12.27 46.32 2.29
CA THR A 273 -11.77 46.76 3.62
C THR A 273 -10.26 46.55 3.77
N THR A 274 -9.61 47.56 4.36
CA THR A 274 -8.17 47.84 4.48
C THR A 274 -7.27 46.79 5.19
N GLY A 275 -7.70 45.53 5.31
CA GLY A 275 -7.03 44.50 6.13
C GLY A 275 -6.19 43.45 5.41
N GLY A 276 -6.34 43.25 4.09
CA GLY A 276 -5.67 42.17 3.35
C GLY A 276 -6.13 40.76 3.75
N TYR A 277 -6.06 39.79 2.83
CA TYR A 277 -6.30 38.38 3.13
C TYR A 277 -4.98 37.60 3.19
N ASP A 278 -4.92 36.60 4.08
CA ASP A 278 -3.94 35.54 3.99
C ASP A 278 -4.28 34.62 2.80
N ARG A 279 -3.23 34.11 2.13
CA ARG A 279 -3.39 33.17 1.02
C ARG A 279 -3.56 31.77 1.58
N LEU A 280 -4.37 30.95 0.93
CA LEU A 280 -4.50 29.54 1.27
C LEU A 280 -3.12 28.88 1.18
N VAL A 281 -2.67 28.32 2.29
CA VAL A 281 -1.46 27.51 2.38
C VAL A 281 -1.89 26.06 2.48
N VAL A 282 -1.44 25.25 1.53
CA VAL A 282 -1.81 23.84 1.44
C VAL A 282 -0.54 23.01 1.54
N ASN A 283 -0.44 22.14 2.53
CA ASN A 283 0.75 21.31 2.75
C ASN A 283 2.06 22.14 2.77
N GLY A 284 2.03 23.32 3.41
CA GLY A 284 3.15 24.27 3.43
C GLY A 284 3.36 25.10 2.16
N VAL A 285 2.58 24.86 1.09
CA VAL A 285 2.67 25.58 -0.19
C VAL A 285 1.69 26.74 -0.21
N LYS A 286 2.18 27.97 -0.37
CA LYS A 286 1.35 29.16 -0.57
C LYS A 286 0.74 29.14 -1.98
N THR A 287 -0.58 29.18 -2.06
CA THR A 287 -1.34 29.12 -3.33
C THR A 287 -1.79 30.53 -3.76
N PRO A 288 -2.24 30.71 -5.03
CA PRO A 288 -2.75 32.01 -5.47
C PRO A 288 -4.16 32.31 -4.92
N TYR A 289 -4.81 31.36 -4.25
CA TYR A 289 -6.19 31.52 -3.79
C TYR A 289 -6.25 32.09 -2.36
N PRO A 290 -7.32 32.84 -2.01
CA PRO A 290 -7.53 33.33 -0.65
C PRO A 290 -7.78 32.17 0.32
N GLU A 291 -7.49 32.33 1.62
CA GLU A 291 -7.69 31.28 2.64
C GLU A 291 -9.13 30.70 2.67
N TYR A 292 -10.13 31.52 2.35
CA TYR A 292 -11.55 31.16 2.36
C TYR A 292 -12.08 30.79 0.96
N VAL A 293 -11.34 29.99 0.20
CA VAL A 293 -11.82 29.45 -1.08
C VAL A 293 -13.20 28.81 -0.84
N PRO A 294 -14.19 28.96 -1.74
CA PRO A 294 -15.49 28.33 -1.57
C PRO A 294 -15.37 26.82 -1.33
N HIS A 295 -15.96 26.34 -0.22
CA HIS A 295 -15.99 24.92 0.16
C HIS A 295 -17.42 24.46 0.41
N THR A 296 -17.77 23.34 -0.22
CA THR A 296 -18.96 22.49 0.02
C THR A 296 -20.35 23.16 -0.05
N ASN A 297 -21.38 22.33 -0.17
CA ASN A 297 -22.78 22.73 -0.12
C ASN A 297 -23.21 23.34 1.23
N ASP A 298 -22.40 23.18 2.29
CA ASP A 298 -22.64 23.76 3.61
C ASP A 298 -22.26 25.25 3.64
N VAL A 299 -23.24 26.07 3.32
CA VAL A 299 -23.35 27.53 3.50
C VAL A 299 -22.21 28.14 4.32
N VAL A 300 -21.16 28.60 3.64
CA VAL A 300 -20.44 29.78 4.13
C VAL A 300 -21.46 30.90 4.15
N ASP A 301 -21.67 31.54 5.31
CA ASP A 301 -22.64 32.61 5.50
C ASP A 301 -22.63 33.57 4.30
N THR A 302 -23.72 33.59 3.54
CA THR A 302 -23.81 34.30 2.26
C THR A 302 -23.58 35.81 2.47
N ASP A 303 -23.89 36.32 3.65
CA ASP A 303 -23.61 37.71 4.04
C ASP A 303 -22.11 37.93 4.30
N VAL A 304 -21.40 36.92 4.83
CA VAL A 304 -19.93 36.94 5.00
C VAL A 304 -19.23 36.88 3.65
N LEU A 305 -19.70 36.04 2.73
CA LEU A 305 -19.22 35.93 1.35
C LEU A 305 -19.42 37.25 0.59
N GLN A 306 -20.65 37.79 0.59
CA GLN A 306 -20.98 39.06 -0.08
C GLN A 306 -20.22 40.26 0.49
N SER A 307 -20.10 40.37 1.82
CA SER A 307 -19.37 41.48 2.47
C SER A 307 -17.85 41.46 2.22
N ARG A 308 -17.34 40.38 1.62
CA ARG A 308 -15.92 40.10 1.41
C ARG A 308 -15.52 39.98 -0.07
N GLY A 309 -16.44 40.22 -1.00
CA GLY A 309 -16.13 40.37 -2.43
C GLY A 309 -16.51 39.20 -3.34
N THR A 310 -17.15 38.13 -2.85
CA THR A 310 -17.59 37.00 -3.70
C THR A 310 -18.87 37.29 -4.52
N GLY A 311 -19.42 38.50 -4.43
CA GLY A 311 -20.62 38.94 -5.16
C GLY A 311 -20.51 38.96 -6.69
N GLN A 312 -19.37 38.54 -7.25
CA GLN A 312 -19.09 38.43 -8.68
C GLN A 312 -19.61 37.13 -9.31
N LEU A 313 -19.95 36.12 -8.50
CA LEU A 313 -20.62 34.89 -8.95
C LEU A 313 -22.11 34.90 -8.52
N PRO A 314 -23.02 34.31 -9.32
CA PRO A 314 -24.39 34.04 -8.91
C PRO A 314 -24.48 33.42 -7.50
N LEU A 315 -25.47 33.83 -6.71
CA LEU A 315 -25.60 33.47 -5.28
C LEU A 315 -25.65 31.95 -5.03
N ASP A 316 -26.19 31.21 -5.98
CA ASP A 316 -26.29 29.76 -6.05
C ASP A 316 -24.97 29.05 -6.37
N LEU A 317 -23.96 29.78 -6.86
CA LEU A 317 -22.65 29.26 -7.26
C LEU A 317 -21.52 29.63 -6.28
N GLN A 318 -21.78 30.56 -5.36
CA GLN A 318 -20.82 30.94 -4.33
C GLN A 318 -20.69 29.78 -3.32
N GLY A 319 -19.58 29.06 -3.34
CA GLY A 319 -19.35 27.91 -2.44
C GLY A 319 -19.15 26.56 -3.14
N LYS A 320 -19.52 26.45 -4.43
CA LYS A 320 -19.80 25.15 -5.06
C LYS A 320 -18.84 24.70 -6.16
N PHE A 321 -17.60 25.20 -6.25
CA PHE A 321 -16.67 24.78 -7.31
C PHE A 321 -15.21 24.72 -6.87
N ASP A 322 -14.38 24.00 -7.62
CA ASP A 322 -12.95 23.78 -7.38
C ASP A 322 -12.09 24.66 -8.33
N PRO A 323 -11.53 25.79 -7.86
CA PRO A 323 -10.65 26.63 -8.68
C PRO A 323 -9.33 25.96 -9.05
N PHE A 324 -8.82 24.98 -8.29
CA PHE A 324 -7.63 24.23 -8.70
C PHE A 324 -7.94 23.36 -9.92
N TYR A 325 -9.10 22.69 -9.93
CA TYR A 325 -9.56 21.90 -11.08
C TYR A 325 -9.76 22.78 -12.31
N ALA A 326 -10.44 23.91 -12.19
CA ALA A 326 -10.54 24.90 -13.26
C ALA A 326 -9.14 25.33 -13.74
N GLY A 327 -8.21 25.54 -12.81
CA GLY A 327 -6.85 25.95 -13.11
C GLY A 327 -6.06 24.98 -13.98
N ALA A 328 -6.37 23.67 -13.94
CA ALA A 328 -5.75 22.65 -14.79
C ALA A 328 -6.11 22.81 -16.27
N PHE A 329 -7.28 23.39 -16.58
CA PHE A 329 -7.77 23.56 -17.96
C PHE A 329 -7.62 24.99 -18.48
N ALA A 330 -6.87 25.86 -17.78
CA ALA A 330 -6.81 27.29 -18.06
C ALA A 330 -5.80 27.71 -19.18
N ASP A 331 -4.92 26.81 -19.65
CA ASP A 331 -3.98 27.07 -20.75
C ASP A 331 -4.25 26.10 -21.91
N GLU A 332 -4.41 26.65 -23.12
CA GLU A 332 -4.65 25.90 -24.36
C GLU A 332 -3.48 24.99 -24.77
N ARG A 333 -2.30 25.20 -24.18
CA ARG A 333 -1.07 24.45 -24.47
C ARG A 333 -0.77 23.36 -23.44
N GLY A 334 -1.68 23.10 -22.51
CA GLY A 334 -1.47 22.17 -21.39
C GLY A 334 -0.83 22.84 -20.18
N LEU A 335 -0.11 22.07 -19.36
CA LEU A 335 0.51 22.59 -18.14
C LEU A 335 1.53 23.71 -18.41
N PRO A 336 1.57 24.76 -17.57
CA PRO A 336 2.54 25.85 -17.69
C PRO A 336 3.93 25.49 -17.12
N PHE A 337 4.16 24.21 -16.82
CA PHE A 337 5.41 23.63 -16.35
C PHE A 337 5.52 22.22 -16.92
N GLY A 338 6.75 21.71 -17.05
CA GLY A 338 7.00 20.36 -17.55
C GLY A 338 8.18 19.72 -16.83
N PHE A 339 8.64 18.57 -17.31
CA PHE A 339 9.71 17.81 -16.63
C PHE A 339 10.98 18.62 -16.39
N GLN A 340 11.32 19.58 -17.27
CA GLN A 340 12.45 20.48 -17.10
C GLN A 340 12.41 21.34 -15.81
N ASP A 341 11.23 21.50 -15.21
CA ASP A 341 11.02 22.27 -13.98
C ASP A 341 11.20 21.42 -12.70
N SER A 342 11.43 20.11 -12.85
CA SER A 342 11.70 19.18 -11.75
C SER A 342 13.19 18.85 -11.60
N ASP A 343 13.57 18.30 -10.44
CA ASP A 343 14.94 17.85 -10.23
C ASP A 343 15.27 16.67 -11.14
N LYS A 344 16.22 16.88 -12.05
CA LYS A 344 16.66 15.92 -13.07
C LYS A 344 15.51 15.28 -13.86
N TYR A 345 14.47 16.04 -14.23
CA TYR A 345 13.34 15.55 -15.03
C TYR A 345 12.49 14.48 -14.33
N VAL A 346 12.55 14.42 -13.00
CA VAL A 346 11.77 13.49 -12.18
C VAL A 346 10.84 14.25 -11.23
N PHE A 347 9.54 14.17 -11.49
CA PHE A 347 8.49 14.63 -10.58
C PHE A 347 8.15 13.53 -9.57
N ASP A 348 8.46 13.77 -8.31
CA ASP A 348 7.87 13.03 -7.19
C ASP A 348 6.58 13.71 -6.70
N GLN A 349 5.89 13.07 -5.75
CA GLN A 349 4.64 13.59 -5.18
C GLN A 349 4.80 15.04 -4.68
N GLU A 350 5.85 15.34 -3.93
CA GLU A 350 6.04 16.63 -3.28
C GLU A 350 6.37 17.75 -4.28
N SER A 351 7.31 17.49 -5.19
CA SER A 351 7.71 18.44 -6.23
C SER A 351 6.57 18.73 -7.21
N LEU A 352 5.80 17.72 -7.60
CA LEU A 352 4.62 17.88 -8.46
C LEU A 352 3.54 18.68 -7.75
N PHE A 353 3.20 18.29 -6.52
CA PHE A 353 2.21 18.99 -5.70
C PHE A 353 2.57 20.47 -5.54
N THR A 354 3.84 20.74 -5.20
CA THR A 354 4.34 22.11 -5.06
C THR A 354 4.28 22.89 -6.36
N ALA A 355 4.71 22.29 -7.48
CA ALA A 355 4.69 22.94 -8.79
C ALA A 355 3.26 23.30 -9.24
N ALA A 356 2.30 22.40 -9.05
CA ALA A 356 0.90 22.61 -9.42
C ALA A 356 0.17 23.57 -8.45
N ALA A 357 0.18 23.29 -7.15
CA ALA A 357 -0.59 24.03 -6.15
C ALA A 357 -0.13 25.50 -6.03
N SER A 358 1.17 25.78 -6.13
CA SER A 358 1.70 27.16 -6.13
C SER A 358 1.21 27.99 -7.32
N ARG A 359 0.77 27.33 -8.40
CA ARG A 359 0.20 27.94 -9.61
C ARG A 359 -1.33 27.90 -9.62
N GLY A 360 -1.97 27.42 -8.56
CA GLY A 360 -3.42 27.24 -8.48
C GLY A 360 -3.94 26.18 -9.44
N ILE A 361 -3.15 25.14 -9.72
CA ILE A 361 -3.51 24.03 -10.59
C ILE A 361 -3.75 22.81 -9.72
N CYS A 362 -4.76 22.00 -10.07
CA CYS A 362 -5.02 20.74 -9.38
C CYS A 362 -3.84 19.77 -9.57
N PRO A 363 -3.13 19.38 -8.50
CA PRO A 363 -2.01 18.46 -8.61
C PRO A 363 -2.40 17.10 -9.19
N HIS A 364 -3.60 16.61 -8.89
CA HIS A 364 -4.10 15.35 -9.45
C HIS A 364 -4.31 15.40 -10.97
N GLU A 365 -4.83 16.52 -11.50
CA GLU A 365 -4.99 16.67 -12.95
C GLU A 365 -3.64 16.89 -13.64
N ALA A 366 -2.74 17.70 -13.03
CA ALA A 366 -1.40 17.89 -13.55
C ALA A 366 -0.58 16.58 -13.56
N MET A 367 -0.76 15.72 -12.57
CA MET A 367 -0.13 14.40 -12.52
C MET A 367 -0.62 13.49 -13.64
N ALA A 368 -1.92 13.50 -13.96
CA ALA A 368 -2.47 12.72 -15.06
C ALA A 368 -1.90 13.17 -16.42
N GLU A 369 -1.82 14.48 -16.65
CA GLU A 369 -1.25 15.03 -17.89
C GLU A 369 0.25 14.75 -18.02
N LEU A 370 1.01 14.89 -16.93
CA LEU A 370 2.44 14.50 -16.93
C LEU A 370 2.64 13.00 -17.10
N ALA A 371 1.74 12.16 -16.59
CA ALA A 371 1.86 10.71 -16.72
C ALA A 371 1.66 10.22 -18.15
N ASP A 372 0.80 10.88 -18.93
CA ASP A 372 0.65 10.60 -20.36
C ASP A 372 1.91 10.95 -21.17
N GLU A 373 2.64 12.01 -20.77
CA GLU A 373 3.90 12.43 -21.41
C GLU A 373 5.16 11.71 -20.89
N ALA A 374 5.04 10.88 -19.85
CA ALA A 374 6.18 10.27 -19.19
C ALA A 374 6.64 8.97 -19.89
N GLU A 375 7.95 8.80 -20.05
CA GLU A 375 8.53 7.53 -20.49
C GLU A 375 8.58 6.52 -19.33
N VAL A 376 8.69 7.01 -18.08
CA VAL A 376 8.70 6.16 -16.88
C VAL A 376 7.68 6.68 -15.87
N VAL A 377 6.70 5.83 -15.54
CA VAL A 377 5.68 6.12 -14.54
C VAL A 377 5.90 5.24 -13.32
N LEU A 378 5.96 5.84 -12.13
CA LEU A 378 6.16 5.12 -10.87
C LEU A 378 4.89 5.10 -10.04
N GLY A 379 4.32 3.92 -9.81
CA GLY A 379 3.08 3.72 -9.06
C GLY A 379 3.17 2.62 -7.99
N ASN A 380 2.02 2.08 -7.64
CA ASN A 380 1.86 0.95 -6.72
C ASN A 380 0.91 -0.08 -7.35
N TYR A 381 0.70 -1.22 -6.70
CA TYR A 381 -0.14 -2.30 -7.24
C TYR A 381 -1.59 -1.89 -7.50
N TYR A 382 -2.15 -0.91 -6.77
CA TYR A 382 -3.50 -0.41 -7.04
C TYR A 382 -3.61 0.19 -8.45
N HIS A 383 -2.57 0.88 -8.92
CA HIS A 383 -2.54 1.45 -10.27
C HIS A 383 -2.47 0.39 -11.38
N LEU A 384 -2.10 -0.85 -11.04
CA LEU A 384 -1.99 -1.98 -11.99
C LEU A 384 -3.23 -2.88 -11.96
N ALA A 385 -3.73 -3.22 -10.77
CA ALA A 385 -4.68 -4.33 -10.61
C ALA A 385 -5.96 -4.00 -9.81
N ASP A 386 -6.08 -2.83 -9.19
CA ASP A 386 -7.29 -2.49 -8.43
C ASP A 386 -8.40 -2.00 -9.37
N PRO A 387 -9.57 -2.67 -9.43
CA PRO A 387 -10.62 -2.32 -10.40
C PRO A 387 -11.15 -0.88 -10.29
N GLN A 388 -11.09 -0.28 -9.09
CA GLN A 388 -11.56 1.10 -8.89
C GLN A 388 -10.51 2.13 -9.34
N THR A 389 -9.25 1.90 -9.00
CA THR A 389 -8.14 2.80 -9.33
C THR A 389 -7.74 2.68 -10.80
N ARG A 390 -7.92 1.51 -11.41
CA ARG A 390 -7.66 1.27 -12.83
C ARG A 390 -8.42 2.19 -13.77
N LEU A 391 -9.62 2.65 -13.42
CA LEU A 391 -10.34 3.67 -14.21
C LEU A 391 -9.51 4.94 -14.43
N LEU A 392 -8.65 5.31 -13.46
CA LEU A 392 -7.73 6.43 -13.63
C LEU A 392 -6.60 6.09 -14.61
N THR A 393 -5.95 4.94 -14.43
CA THR A 393 -4.76 4.59 -15.21
C THR A 393 -5.09 4.13 -16.61
N GLU A 394 -6.16 3.36 -16.78
CA GLU A 394 -6.65 2.85 -18.06
C GLU A 394 -7.46 3.91 -18.83
N GLU A 395 -8.62 4.35 -18.33
CA GLU A 395 -9.52 5.20 -19.11
C GLU A 395 -9.04 6.66 -19.20
N LYS A 396 -8.47 7.22 -18.12
CA LYS A 396 -8.11 8.64 -18.08
C LYS A 396 -6.72 8.93 -18.61
N ILE A 397 -5.72 8.13 -18.22
CA ILE A 397 -4.32 8.35 -18.60
C ILE A 397 -3.90 7.45 -19.78
N GLY A 398 -4.56 6.31 -20.00
CA GLY A 398 -4.16 5.37 -21.06
C GLY A 398 -2.84 4.65 -20.78
N LEU A 399 -2.49 4.38 -19.52
CA LEU A 399 -1.22 3.76 -19.11
C LEU A 399 -1.20 2.24 -19.25
N LEU A 400 -2.33 1.58 -19.45
CA LEU A 400 -2.41 0.12 -19.42
C LEU A 400 -2.80 -0.38 -20.80
N ASP A 401 -1.79 -0.56 -21.66
CA ASP A 401 -1.94 -0.97 -23.04
C ASP A 401 -0.73 -1.79 -23.53
N SER A 402 -0.80 -2.26 -24.78
CA SER A 402 0.26 -3.06 -25.41
C SER A 402 1.57 -2.30 -25.65
N GLU A 403 1.57 -0.96 -25.55
CA GLU A 403 2.78 -0.13 -25.66
C GLU A 403 3.47 0.07 -24.30
N THR A 404 2.89 -0.47 -23.22
CA THR A 404 3.40 -0.31 -21.87
C THR A 404 4.21 -1.53 -21.42
N ILE A 405 5.46 -1.27 -21.02
CA ILE A 405 6.31 -2.24 -20.33
C ILE A 405 6.02 -2.16 -18.82
N VAL A 406 5.76 -3.28 -18.16
CA VAL A 406 5.58 -3.29 -16.69
C VAL A 406 6.82 -3.78 -15.95
N ALA A 407 7.17 -3.13 -14.85
CA ALA A 407 8.13 -3.63 -13.89
C ALA A 407 7.49 -3.74 -12.50
N VAL A 408 7.32 -4.97 -12.02
CA VAL A 408 6.77 -5.26 -10.70
C VAL A 408 7.92 -5.50 -9.74
N ASP A 409 8.11 -4.60 -8.76
CA ASP A 409 9.09 -4.78 -7.69
C ASP A 409 8.42 -5.40 -6.45
N GLU A 410 9.16 -6.25 -5.72
CA GLU A 410 8.62 -7.13 -4.67
C GLU A 410 7.44 -7.99 -5.13
N ALA A 411 7.56 -8.54 -6.35
CA ALA A 411 6.51 -9.30 -7.01
C ALA A 411 6.01 -10.52 -6.21
N HIS A 412 6.75 -10.98 -5.20
CA HIS A 412 6.28 -12.02 -4.27
C HIS A 412 5.00 -11.61 -3.49
N GLN A 413 4.70 -10.31 -3.40
CA GLN A 413 3.49 -9.80 -2.72
C GLN A 413 2.30 -9.64 -3.66
N ILE A 414 2.48 -9.74 -4.99
CA ILE A 414 1.44 -9.34 -5.93
C ILE A 414 0.16 -10.16 -5.74
N GLU A 415 0.28 -11.46 -5.52
CA GLU A 415 -0.83 -12.36 -5.29
C GLU A 415 -1.61 -12.02 -4.01
N GLU A 416 -0.92 -11.90 -2.86
CA GLU A 416 -1.56 -11.53 -1.58
C GLU A 416 -2.26 -10.16 -1.67
N ARG A 417 -1.62 -9.18 -2.32
CA ARG A 417 -2.15 -7.82 -2.43
C ARG A 417 -3.33 -7.71 -3.39
N VAL A 418 -3.26 -8.38 -4.53
CA VAL A 418 -4.35 -8.35 -5.51
C VAL A 418 -5.54 -9.18 -5.02
N ARG A 419 -5.30 -10.29 -4.32
CA ARG A 419 -6.35 -11.03 -3.61
C ARG A 419 -7.16 -10.13 -2.67
N ASP A 420 -6.47 -9.29 -1.89
CA ASP A 420 -7.10 -8.33 -1.00
C ASP A 420 -7.90 -7.25 -1.77
N MET A 421 -7.40 -6.78 -2.91
CA MET A 421 -8.08 -5.79 -3.77
C MET A 421 -9.34 -6.36 -4.43
N LEU A 422 -9.33 -7.63 -4.83
CA LEU A 422 -10.45 -8.30 -5.50
C LEU A 422 -11.54 -8.76 -4.52
N SER A 423 -11.15 -9.01 -3.27
CA SER A 423 -12.07 -9.42 -2.21
C SER A 423 -13.05 -8.30 -1.85
N MET A 424 -14.32 -8.64 -1.66
CA MET A 424 -15.36 -7.67 -1.30
C MET A 424 -16.07 -8.07 -0.02
N SER A 425 -16.52 -7.08 0.74
CA SER A 425 -17.34 -7.32 1.93
C SER A 425 -18.49 -6.34 2.04
N LEU A 426 -19.59 -6.79 2.61
CA LEU A 426 -20.79 -6.00 2.84
C LEU A 426 -21.23 -6.14 4.30
N ASP A 427 -21.00 -5.08 5.08
CA ASP A 427 -21.41 -5.05 6.48
C ASP A 427 -22.89 -4.72 6.66
N ILE A 428 -23.43 -5.13 7.81
CA ILE A 428 -24.85 -4.99 8.14
C ILE A 428 -25.38 -3.55 8.17
N TYR A 429 -24.51 -2.56 8.46
CA TYR A 429 -24.91 -1.15 8.52
C TYR A 429 -24.98 -0.53 7.13
N THR A 430 -24.02 -0.87 6.27
CA THR A 430 -24.03 -0.47 4.86
C THR A 430 -25.26 -1.06 4.16
N LEU A 431 -25.56 -2.33 4.43
CA LEU A 431 -26.78 -2.98 3.95
C LEU A 431 -28.07 -2.29 4.46
N ASP A 432 -28.12 -1.93 5.75
CA ASP A 432 -29.29 -1.23 6.33
C ASP A 432 -29.51 0.16 5.71
N ARG A 433 -28.43 0.92 5.48
CA ARG A 433 -28.51 2.20 4.77
C ARG A 433 -29.04 2.04 3.36
N ALA A 434 -28.51 1.06 2.61
CA ALA A 434 -28.98 0.79 1.26
C ALA A 434 -30.48 0.43 1.22
N ILE A 435 -30.96 -0.39 2.17
CA ILE A 435 -32.39 -0.71 2.31
C ILE A 435 -33.23 0.56 2.50
N ASN A 436 -32.80 1.46 3.39
CA ASN A 436 -33.52 2.71 3.65
C ASN A 436 -33.51 3.64 2.42
N ASP A 437 -32.41 3.71 1.69
CA ASP A 437 -32.30 4.55 0.48
C ASP A 437 -33.24 4.04 -0.61
N LEU A 438 -33.25 2.72 -0.84
CA LEU A 438 -34.15 2.04 -1.77
C LEU A 438 -35.62 2.25 -1.40
N GLU A 439 -35.95 2.14 -0.11
CA GLU A 439 -37.30 2.38 0.40
C GLU A 439 -37.76 3.82 0.14
N ILE A 440 -36.88 4.81 0.39
CA ILE A 440 -37.17 6.22 0.15
C ILE A 440 -37.40 6.48 -1.35
N ALA A 441 -36.49 6.02 -2.21
CA ALA A 441 -36.64 6.18 -3.67
C ALA A 441 -37.96 5.57 -4.16
N ARG A 442 -38.27 4.36 -3.72
CA ARG A 442 -39.52 3.68 -4.07
C ARG A 442 -40.74 4.45 -3.60
N GLN A 443 -40.73 5.02 -2.39
CA GLN A 443 -41.85 5.80 -1.85
C GLN A 443 -42.12 7.07 -2.66
N TYR A 444 -41.08 7.77 -3.11
CA TYR A 444 -41.25 8.89 -4.04
C TYR A 444 -41.81 8.44 -5.38
N ALA A 445 -41.25 7.38 -5.98
CA ALA A 445 -41.67 6.87 -7.29
C ALA A 445 -43.14 6.39 -7.31
N VAL A 446 -43.69 5.90 -6.19
CA VAL A 446 -45.12 5.53 -6.08
C VAL A 446 -46.02 6.65 -5.57
N GLY A 447 -45.47 7.83 -5.29
CA GLY A 447 -46.21 8.97 -4.74
C GLY A 447 -46.72 8.78 -3.30
N ASP A 448 -46.12 7.89 -2.50
CA ASP A 448 -46.46 7.70 -1.06
C ASP A 448 -45.74 8.74 -0.18
N ILE A 449 -45.92 10.02 -0.53
CA ILE A 449 -45.27 11.18 0.11
C ILE A 449 -45.39 11.18 1.64
N PRO A 450 -46.52 10.80 2.28
CA PRO A 450 -46.62 10.78 3.74
C PRO A 450 -45.61 9.88 4.47
N LYS A 451 -44.98 8.92 3.76
CA LYS A 451 -43.93 8.06 4.33
C LYS A 451 -42.51 8.50 4.01
N THR A 452 -42.35 9.45 3.09
CA THR A 452 -41.05 9.98 2.70
C THR A 452 -40.45 10.87 3.80
N PRO A 453 -39.15 11.20 3.73
CA PRO A 453 -38.51 12.16 4.63
C PRO A 453 -39.12 13.57 4.58
N THR A 454 -39.82 13.93 3.49
CA THR A 454 -40.52 15.21 3.34
C THR A 454 -42.05 15.01 3.28
N PRO A 455 -42.70 14.65 4.40
CA PRO A 455 -44.12 14.24 4.40
C PRO A 455 -45.10 15.40 4.21
N ASN A 456 -44.63 16.65 4.23
CA ASN A 456 -45.45 17.86 4.22
C ASN A 456 -45.27 18.70 2.94
N LEU A 457 -44.82 18.09 1.83
CA LEU A 457 -44.77 18.76 0.53
C LEU A 457 -46.16 19.25 0.11
N ASP A 458 -46.21 20.38 -0.60
CA ASP A 458 -47.45 20.85 -1.17
C ASP A 458 -47.88 19.98 -2.37
N ASN A 459 -49.10 20.17 -2.87
CA ASN A 459 -49.62 19.32 -3.96
C ASN A 459 -48.84 19.45 -5.28
N SER A 460 -48.17 20.58 -5.52
CA SER A 460 -47.32 20.77 -6.70
C SER A 460 -46.01 20.00 -6.53
N ASP A 461 -45.35 20.20 -5.39
CA ASP A 461 -44.04 19.61 -5.09
C ASP A 461 -44.15 18.10 -4.92
N ALA A 462 -45.24 17.60 -4.33
CA ALA A 462 -45.52 16.17 -4.24
C ALA A 462 -45.63 15.49 -5.61
N ARG A 463 -46.29 16.15 -6.58
CA ARG A 463 -46.41 15.63 -7.95
C ARG A 463 -45.10 15.74 -8.73
N LEU A 464 -44.35 16.80 -8.47
CA LEU A 464 -43.02 16.98 -9.05
C LEU A 464 -42.07 15.89 -8.55
N ALA A 465 -42.03 15.64 -7.24
CA ALA A 465 -41.23 14.58 -6.62
C ALA A 465 -41.56 13.20 -7.22
N GLU A 466 -42.85 12.86 -7.33
CA GLU A 466 -43.30 11.61 -7.95
C GLU A 466 -42.85 11.51 -9.41
N SER A 467 -43.06 12.55 -10.21
CA SER A 467 -42.69 12.57 -11.62
C SER A 467 -41.17 12.51 -11.85
N LEU A 468 -40.37 13.14 -10.99
CA LEU A 468 -38.91 13.11 -11.07
C LEU A 468 -38.39 11.73 -10.69
N ALA A 469 -38.91 11.15 -9.60
CA ALA A 469 -38.51 9.83 -9.16
C ALA A 469 -38.87 8.75 -10.19
N ASP A 470 -40.08 8.79 -10.75
CA ASP A 470 -40.51 7.87 -11.82
C ASP A 470 -39.66 8.02 -13.09
N GLY A 471 -39.42 9.27 -13.54
CA GLY A 471 -38.59 9.55 -14.71
C GLY A 471 -37.12 9.15 -14.54
N ALA A 472 -36.57 9.24 -13.32
CA ALA A 472 -35.20 8.84 -13.02
C ALA A 472 -34.99 7.32 -13.16
N LEU A 473 -36.03 6.50 -13.01
CA LEU A 473 -35.93 5.05 -13.20
C LEU A 473 -35.63 4.65 -14.66
N ASP A 474 -36.03 5.49 -15.61
CA ASP A 474 -35.75 5.30 -17.04
C ASP A 474 -34.35 5.80 -17.44
N THR A 475 -33.60 6.43 -16.54
CA THR A 475 -32.30 7.07 -16.81
C THR A 475 -31.11 6.13 -16.59
N VAL A 476 -31.35 4.89 -16.15
CA VAL A 476 -30.32 3.95 -15.67
C VAL A 476 -29.56 3.26 -16.82
N GLY A 477 -28.86 4.01 -17.66
CA GLY A 477 -28.04 3.47 -18.76
C GLY A 477 -28.81 2.45 -19.61
N ASN A 478 -28.24 1.24 -19.76
CA ASN A 478 -28.85 0.13 -20.52
C ASN A 478 -29.85 -0.71 -19.70
N TYR A 479 -30.20 -0.29 -18.48
CA TYR A 479 -31.11 -1.02 -17.60
C TYR A 479 -32.50 -0.37 -17.62
N SER A 480 -33.54 -1.19 -17.79
CA SER A 480 -34.91 -0.79 -17.48
C SER A 480 -35.20 -1.19 -16.04
N VAL A 481 -35.48 -0.21 -15.18
CA VAL A 481 -35.78 -0.43 -13.76
C VAL A 481 -37.22 -0.02 -13.50
N SER A 482 -38.01 -0.93 -12.94
CA SER A 482 -39.37 -0.62 -12.50
C SER A 482 -39.44 -0.44 -10.98
N VAL A 483 -40.54 0.18 -10.51
CA VAL A 483 -40.87 0.22 -9.08
C VAL A 483 -40.96 -1.19 -8.47
N ASP A 484 -41.39 -2.18 -9.24
CA ASP A 484 -41.46 -3.57 -8.78
C ASP A 484 -40.05 -4.17 -8.59
N ASP A 485 -39.08 -3.80 -9.43
CA ASP A 485 -37.67 -4.19 -9.26
C ASP A 485 -37.04 -3.54 -8.01
N LEU A 486 -37.39 -2.28 -7.73
CA LEU A 486 -37.01 -1.63 -6.47
C LEU A 486 -37.61 -2.39 -5.27
N ALA A 487 -38.89 -2.76 -5.35
CA ALA A 487 -39.57 -3.48 -4.28
C ALA A 487 -38.99 -4.90 -4.07
N GLU A 488 -38.65 -5.60 -5.15
CA GLU A 488 -37.99 -6.91 -5.12
C GLU A 488 -36.60 -6.81 -4.48
N SER A 489 -35.80 -5.82 -4.91
CA SER A 489 -34.47 -5.56 -4.35
C SER A 489 -34.55 -5.19 -2.87
N GLU A 490 -35.50 -4.34 -2.46
CA GLU A 490 -35.74 -4.00 -1.05
C GLU A 490 -36.02 -5.26 -0.21
N ARG A 491 -36.88 -6.17 -0.70
CA ARG A 491 -37.18 -7.43 0.01
C ARG A 491 -35.96 -8.35 0.09
N LEU A 492 -35.20 -8.49 -0.99
CA LEU A 492 -33.97 -9.30 -1.02
C LEU A 492 -32.93 -8.76 -0.03
N LEU A 493 -32.68 -7.45 -0.01
CA LEU A 493 -31.73 -6.83 0.92
C LEU A 493 -32.17 -6.99 2.38
N ARG A 494 -33.47 -6.87 2.68
CA ARG A 494 -34.00 -7.14 4.03
C ARG A 494 -33.81 -8.61 4.43
N PHE A 495 -34.03 -9.54 3.51
CA PHE A 495 -33.76 -10.96 3.74
C PHE A 495 -32.28 -11.22 3.99
N ALA A 496 -31.39 -10.61 3.20
CA ALA A 496 -29.95 -10.68 3.40
C ALA A 496 -29.54 -10.15 4.79
N LYS A 497 -30.11 -9.03 5.25
CA LYS A 497 -29.85 -8.46 6.58
C LYS A 497 -30.26 -9.41 7.70
N GLN A 498 -31.40 -10.08 7.54
CA GLN A 498 -31.85 -11.10 8.48
C GLN A 498 -30.87 -12.27 8.52
N LYS A 499 -30.53 -12.82 7.34
CA LYS A 499 -29.62 -13.96 7.21
C LYS A 499 -28.23 -13.69 7.76
N LEU A 500 -27.70 -12.50 7.54
CA LEU A 500 -26.42 -12.09 8.11
C LEU A 500 -26.41 -12.15 9.65
N SER A 501 -27.54 -11.85 10.30
CA SER A 501 -27.69 -11.96 11.76
C SER A 501 -27.86 -13.43 12.22
N GLU A 502 -28.54 -14.25 11.43
CA GLU A 502 -28.70 -15.69 11.68
C GLU A 502 -27.35 -16.41 11.59
N TYR A 503 -26.64 -16.28 10.46
CA TYR A 503 -25.33 -16.88 10.24
C TYR A 503 -24.27 -16.38 11.24
N GLY A 504 -24.30 -15.10 11.62
CA GLY A 504 -23.42 -14.58 12.67
C GLY A 504 -23.68 -15.25 14.02
N SER A 505 -24.95 -15.50 14.36
CA SER A 505 -25.31 -16.21 15.59
C SER A 505 -24.89 -17.67 15.55
N GLU A 506 -25.01 -18.33 14.39
CA GLU A 506 -24.53 -19.70 14.16
C GLU A 506 -23.01 -19.80 14.31
N GLY A 507 -22.25 -18.93 13.66
CA GLY A 507 -20.78 -18.89 13.79
C GLY A 507 -20.32 -18.67 15.23
N LEU A 508 -21.01 -17.82 16.01
CA LEU A 508 -20.73 -17.67 17.43
C LEU A 508 -21.03 -18.94 18.23
N ASN A 509 -22.12 -19.65 17.91
CA ASN A 509 -22.48 -20.89 18.60
C ASN A 509 -21.51 -22.03 18.26
N GLU A 510 -21.01 -22.09 17.02
CA GLU A 510 -19.96 -23.01 16.59
C GLU A 510 -18.63 -22.73 17.32
N ARG A 511 -18.32 -21.46 17.54
CA ARG A 511 -17.07 -21.04 18.19
C ARG A 511 -17.10 -21.14 19.72
N TYR A 512 -18.20 -20.71 20.33
CA TYR A 512 -18.39 -20.59 21.77
C TYR A 512 -19.56 -21.46 22.21
N GLU A 513 -19.28 -22.77 22.37
CA GLU A 513 -20.22 -23.73 22.93
C GLU A 513 -20.90 -23.14 24.20
N ASP A 514 -22.22 -23.30 24.31
CA ASP A 514 -23.09 -22.81 25.39
C ASP A 514 -23.34 -21.28 25.48
N GLY A 515 -23.01 -20.48 24.45
CA GLY A 515 -23.30 -19.04 24.43
C GLY A 515 -22.42 -18.20 25.36
N SER A 516 -21.27 -18.76 25.75
CA SER A 516 -20.27 -18.16 26.66
C SER A 516 -19.45 -17.01 26.05
N TRP A 517 -19.80 -16.57 24.84
CA TRP A 517 -19.07 -15.53 24.11
C TRP A 517 -18.95 -14.22 24.91
N GLN A 518 -19.95 -13.88 25.74
CA GLN A 518 -19.92 -12.67 26.58
C GLN A 518 -18.74 -12.69 27.57
N GLU A 519 -18.56 -13.81 28.27
CA GLU A 519 -17.45 -13.99 29.20
C GLU A 519 -16.10 -14.02 28.47
N ALA A 520 -16.07 -14.57 27.25
CA ALA A 520 -14.86 -14.60 26.42
C ALA A 520 -14.44 -13.19 25.97
N VAL A 521 -15.40 -12.38 25.50
CA VAL A 521 -15.16 -10.98 25.08
C VAL A 521 -14.69 -10.14 26.26
N GLU A 522 -15.34 -10.24 27.42
CA GLU A 522 -14.93 -9.49 28.61
C GLU A 522 -13.50 -9.82 29.05
N ARG A 523 -13.07 -11.08 28.85
CA ARG A 523 -11.79 -11.57 29.35
C ARG A 523 -10.64 -11.41 28.35
N TRP A 524 -10.92 -11.54 27.05
CA TRP A 524 -9.91 -11.67 26.02
C TRP A 524 -10.08 -10.73 24.83
N GLY A 525 -11.17 -9.97 24.76
CA GLY A 525 -11.56 -9.22 23.57
C GLY A 525 -12.35 -10.08 22.57
N ALA A 526 -12.90 -9.42 21.56
CA ALA A 526 -13.74 -10.03 20.55
C ALA A 526 -12.88 -10.56 19.39
N ASP A 527 -12.35 -11.79 19.51
CA ASP A 527 -11.65 -12.42 18.38
C ASP A 527 -12.60 -12.53 17.16
N PRO A 528 -12.12 -12.29 15.91
CA PRO A 528 -12.94 -12.47 14.72
C PRO A 528 -13.49 -13.89 14.58
N VAL A 529 -14.68 -14.02 14.02
CA VAL A 529 -15.35 -15.31 13.77
C VAL A 529 -15.67 -15.44 12.28
N GLU A 530 -15.40 -16.60 11.72
CA GLU A 530 -15.63 -16.94 10.31
C GLU A 530 -16.67 -18.08 10.25
N LYS A 531 -17.70 -17.91 9.42
CA LYS A 531 -18.70 -18.94 9.10
C LYS A 531 -18.74 -19.09 7.59
N ALA A 532 -18.19 -20.19 7.09
CA ALA A 532 -18.28 -20.54 5.68
C ALA A 532 -19.75 -20.76 5.27
N LEU A 533 -20.11 -20.26 4.08
CA LEU A 533 -21.42 -20.51 3.46
C LEU A 533 -21.34 -21.53 2.31
N ALA A 534 -20.14 -21.82 1.83
CA ALA A 534 -19.88 -22.87 0.85
C ALA A 534 -18.85 -23.87 1.41
N GLU A 535 -18.94 -25.13 1.00
CA GLU A 535 -17.89 -26.10 1.35
C GLU A 535 -16.64 -25.85 0.48
N PRO A 536 -15.45 -25.70 1.09
CA PRO A 536 -14.20 -25.38 0.39
C PRO A 536 -13.81 -26.25 -0.80
N ASP A 537 -14.16 -27.54 -0.77
CA ASP A 537 -13.74 -28.58 -1.70
C ASP A 537 -14.87 -29.06 -2.64
N ASP A 538 -16.02 -28.37 -2.63
CA ASP A 538 -17.18 -28.67 -3.48
C ASP A 538 -17.58 -27.42 -4.30
N PHE A 539 -16.87 -27.20 -5.40
CA PHE A 539 -17.08 -26.04 -6.27
C PHE A 539 -18.42 -26.05 -7.04
N ASP A 540 -19.03 -27.23 -7.19
CA ASP A 540 -20.34 -27.38 -7.83
C ASP A 540 -21.50 -27.01 -6.88
N SER A 541 -21.21 -26.94 -5.57
CA SER A 541 -22.21 -26.57 -4.57
C SER A 541 -22.55 -25.07 -4.62
N THR A 542 -23.84 -24.78 -4.53
CA THR A 542 -24.32 -23.40 -4.34
C THR A 542 -24.18 -23.04 -2.86
N ASP A 543 -23.78 -21.81 -2.56
CA ASP A 543 -23.65 -21.34 -1.18
C ASP A 543 -25.00 -21.32 -0.43
N GLU A 544 -24.92 -21.41 0.89
CA GLU A 544 -26.06 -21.46 1.81
C GLU A 544 -26.97 -20.24 1.66
N PHE A 545 -26.41 -19.05 1.44
CA PHE A 545 -27.19 -17.82 1.30
C PHE A 545 -27.97 -17.79 -0.02
N THR A 546 -27.32 -18.10 -1.14
CA THR A 546 -28.00 -18.21 -2.44
C THR A 546 -29.07 -19.30 -2.42
N THR A 547 -28.80 -20.43 -1.77
CA THR A 547 -29.77 -21.53 -1.60
C THR A 547 -30.99 -21.07 -0.78
N ASP A 548 -30.76 -20.38 0.34
CA ASP A 548 -31.82 -19.84 1.19
C ASP A 548 -32.69 -18.83 0.44
N VAL A 549 -32.09 -17.92 -0.32
CA VAL A 549 -32.82 -16.92 -1.14
C VAL A 549 -33.72 -17.60 -2.16
N ILE A 550 -33.22 -18.59 -2.90
CA ILE A 550 -34.01 -19.32 -3.91
C ILE A 550 -35.14 -20.13 -3.26
N SER A 551 -34.95 -20.59 -2.02
CA SER A 551 -35.95 -21.39 -1.28
C SER A 551 -37.22 -20.64 -0.89
N GLU A 552 -37.15 -19.30 -0.78
CA GLU A 552 -38.30 -18.45 -0.45
C GLU A 552 -39.41 -18.47 -1.54
N ASN A 553 -39.13 -19.02 -2.74
CA ASN A 553 -40.01 -19.03 -3.91
C ASN A 553 -40.47 -17.62 -4.39
N GLU A 554 -39.86 -16.56 -3.85
CA GLU A 554 -40.07 -15.16 -4.25
C GLU A 554 -38.90 -14.61 -5.07
N PHE A 555 -37.73 -15.27 -5.03
CA PHE A 555 -36.49 -14.81 -5.67
C PHE A 555 -35.88 -15.89 -6.57
N ASP A 556 -35.07 -15.47 -7.53
CA ASP A 556 -34.20 -16.32 -8.33
C ASP A 556 -32.80 -15.71 -8.44
N THR A 557 -31.88 -16.38 -9.16
CA THR A 557 -30.52 -15.87 -9.36
C THR A 557 -30.49 -14.49 -10.03
N ARG A 558 -31.49 -14.15 -10.85
CA ARG A 558 -31.58 -12.81 -11.49
C ARG A 558 -31.97 -11.74 -10.48
N SER A 559 -32.67 -12.08 -9.40
CA SER A 559 -32.97 -11.13 -8.32
C SER A 559 -31.71 -10.48 -7.75
N PHE A 560 -30.60 -11.22 -7.64
CA PHE A 560 -29.30 -10.67 -7.23
C PHE A 560 -28.76 -9.65 -8.24
N LEU A 561 -28.86 -9.97 -9.53
CA LEU A 561 -28.40 -9.10 -10.62
C LEU A 561 -29.22 -7.80 -10.73
N LYS A 562 -30.48 -7.81 -10.29
CA LYS A 562 -31.36 -6.63 -10.26
C LYS A 562 -31.01 -5.61 -9.16
N VAL A 563 -30.28 -6.02 -8.13
CA VAL A 563 -29.89 -5.10 -7.05
C VAL A 563 -29.02 -3.98 -7.59
N TYR A 564 -28.05 -4.28 -8.46
CA TYR A 564 -27.17 -3.27 -9.05
C TYR A 564 -27.91 -2.13 -9.79
N PRO A 565 -28.75 -2.41 -10.80
CA PRO A 565 -29.50 -1.36 -11.47
C PRO A 565 -30.51 -0.68 -10.55
N SER A 566 -31.09 -1.38 -9.55
CA SER A 566 -32.00 -0.76 -8.57
C SER A 566 -31.29 0.27 -7.66
N MET A 567 -30.05 -0.03 -7.26
CA MET A 567 -29.25 0.92 -6.47
C MET A 567 -28.74 2.09 -7.32
N LEU A 568 -28.44 1.86 -8.61
CA LEU A 568 -28.16 2.95 -9.55
C LEU A 568 -29.39 3.85 -9.75
N ALA A 569 -30.58 3.26 -9.96
CA ALA A 569 -31.84 4.01 -10.05
C ALA A 569 -32.08 4.86 -8.80
N THR A 570 -31.83 4.28 -7.62
CA THR A 570 -31.93 4.98 -6.34
C THR A 570 -31.00 6.21 -6.31
N LYS A 571 -29.78 6.11 -6.86
CA LYS A 571 -28.87 7.26 -6.99
C LYS A 571 -29.49 8.38 -7.82
N PHE A 572 -29.95 8.07 -9.03
CA PHE A 572 -30.57 9.05 -9.93
C PHE A 572 -31.83 9.69 -9.37
N VAL A 573 -32.65 8.93 -8.62
CA VAL A 573 -33.82 9.48 -7.93
C VAL A 573 -33.41 10.55 -6.92
N PHE A 574 -32.38 10.30 -6.11
CA PHE A 574 -31.92 11.26 -5.10
C PHE A 574 -31.31 12.49 -5.77
N GLU A 575 -30.50 12.32 -6.82
CA GLU A 575 -29.93 13.43 -7.61
C GLU A 575 -31.05 14.33 -8.18
N ALA A 576 -32.08 13.74 -8.80
CA ALA A 576 -33.20 14.50 -9.36
C ALA A 576 -34.01 15.27 -8.29
N LEU A 577 -34.16 14.70 -7.08
CA LEU A 577 -34.85 15.36 -5.97
C LEU A 577 -34.01 16.49 -5.36
N GLU A 578 -32.69 16.33 -5.31
CA GLU A 578 -31.75 17.35 -4.84
C GLU A 578 -31.73 18.54 -5.80
N GLU A 579 -31.63 18.28 -7.12
CA GLU A 579 -31.70 19.30 -8.17
C GLU A 579 -32.99 20.13 -8.11
N ALA A 580 -34.10 19.50 -7.75
CA ALA A 580 -35.39 20.16 -7.57
C ALA A 580 -35.54 20.88 -6.21
N GLY A 581 -34.56 20.76 -5.31
CA GLY A 581 -34.59 21.33 -3.96
C GLY A 581 -35.63 20.68 -3.04
N LEU A 582 -36.04 19.44 -3.35
CA LEU A 582 -37.10 18.73 -2.64
C LEU A 582 -36.55 17.85 -1.51
N TYR A 583 -35.42 17.19 -1.73
CA TYR A 583 -34.77 16.34 -0.75
C TYR A 583 -33.27 16.26 -1.05
N ASP A 584 -32.44 16.58 -0.06
CA ASP A 584 -30.99 16.65 -0.19
C ASP A 584 -30.35 15.58 0.72
N ARG A 585 -29.82 14.54 0.07
CA ARG A 585 -29.07 13.45 0.69
C ARG A 585 -28.33 12.67 -0.39
N THR A 586 -27.10 12.25 -0.13
CA THR A 586 -26.38 11.32 -1.00
C THR A 586 -26.70 9.86 -0.62
N PRO A 587 -27.23 9.02 -1.53
CA PRO A 587 -27.45 7.60 -1.27
C PRO A 587 -26.13 6.82 -1.38
N GLN A 588 -25.95 5.81 -0.52
CA GLN A 588 -24.67 5.09 -0.37
C GLN A 588 -24.77 3.62 -0.79
N GLY A 589 -25.47 3.39 -1.90
CA GLY A 589 -26.02 2.08 -2.23
C GLY A 589 -25.41 1.34 -3.42
N VAL A 590 -24.72 2.03 -4.33
CA VAL A 590 -24.25 1.45 -5.60
C VAL A 590 -23.27 0.29 -5.37
N GLU A 591 -22.39 0.40 -4.39
CA GLU A 591 -21.45 -0.65 -4.01
C GLU A 591 -22.15 -1.90 -3.46
N VAL A 592 -23.30 -1.75 -2.79
CA VAL A 592 -24.15 -2.89 -2.40
C VAL A 592 -24.66 -3.60 -3.64
N GLY A 593 -25.11 -2.83 -4.65
CA GLY A 593 -25.47 -3.36 -5.95
C GLY A 593 -24.36 -4.18 -6.62
N LYS A 594 -23.14 -3.61 -6.69
CA LYS A 594 -21.96 -4.30 -7.25
C LYS A 594 -21.63 -5.58 -6.49
N PHE A 595 -21.71 -5.55 -5.16
CA PHE A 595 -21.48 -6.71 -4.31
C PHE A 595 -22.43 -7.87 -4.66
N PHE A 596 -23.74 -7.62 -4.72
CA PHE A 596 -24.72 -8.67 -5.06
C PHE A 596 -24.58 -9.16 -6.51
N LYS A 597 -24.22 -8.27 -7.45
CA LYS A 597 -23.90 -8.67 -8.83
C LYS A 597 -22.73 -9.64 -8.86
N ARG A 598 -21.63 -9.35 -8.15
CA ARG A 598 -20.44 -10.24 -8.07
C ARG A 598 -20.73 -11.52 -7.29
N TRP A 599 -21.45 -11.43 -6.17
CA TRP A 599 -21.89 -12.60 -5.40
C TRP A 599 -22.61 -13.64 -6.28
N ALA A 600 -23.41 -13.20 -7.25
CA ALA A 600 -24.16 -14.09 -8.13
C ALA A 600 -23.41 -14.52 -9.40
N SER A 601 -22.32 -13.85 -9.78
CA SER A 601 -21.63 -14.09 -11.07
C SER A 601 -20.26 -14.72 -10.95
N GLU A 602 -19.57 -14.53 -9.82
CA GLU A 602 -18.24 -15.12 -9.61
C GLU A 602 -18.32 -16.63 -9.38
N ASP A 603 -17.34 -17.38 -9.84
CA ASP A 603 -17.27 -18.82 -9.62
C ASP A 603 -16.81 -19.19 -8.19
N SER A 604 -17.06 -20.44 -7.80
CA SER A 604 -16.73 -20.94 -6.45
C SER A 604 -15.28 -21.40 -6.30
N VAL A 605 -14.51 -21.50 -7.39
CA VAL A 605 -13.07 -21.84 -7.34
C VAL A 605 -12.29 -20.60 -6.92
N GLU A 606 -12.50 -19.49 -7.62
CA GLU A 606 -11.82 -18.22 -7.34
C GLU A 606 -12.36 -17.50 -6.12
N TYR A 607 -13.64 -17.68 -5.77
CA TYR A 607 -14.26 -16.91 -4.69
C TYR A 607 -14.96 -17.79 -3.66
N HIS A 608 -14.48 -17.69 -2.42
CA HIS A 608 -15.12 -18.28 -1.25
C HIS A 608 -16.13 -17.32 -0.64
N ARG A 609 -17.33 -17.83 -0.39
CA ARG A 609 -18.45 -17.09 0.21
C ARG A 609 -18.58 -17.43 1.69
N GLU A 610 -18.54 -16.41 2.53
CA GLU A 610 -18.62 -16.59 3.99
C GLU A 610 -19.28 -15.39 4.69
N VAL A 611 -19.58 -15.58 5.98
CA VAL A 611 -19.89 -14.50 6.92
C VAL A 611 -18.73 -14.32 7.89
N VAL A 612 -18.31 -13.07 8.07
CA VAL A 612 -17.25 -12.70 9.00
C VAL A 612 -17.83 -11.78 10.08
N LEU A 613 -17.47 -12.05 11.33
CA LEU A 613 -17.73 -11.17 12.47
C LEU A 613 -16.43 -10.44 12.83
N ASP A 614 -16.35 -9.17 12.47
CA ASP A 614 -15.14 -8.36 12.66
C ASP A 614 -15.16 -7.62 14.00
N ASP A 615 -14.01 -7.47 14.66
CA ASP A 615 -13.89 -6.79 15.96
C ASP A 615 -14.02 -5.27 15.76
N ARG A 616 -15.25 -4.76 15.87
CA ARG A 616 -15.55 -3.34 15.87
C ARG A 616 -16.58 -3.05 16.94
N MET A 617 -16.08 -2.78 18.14
CA MET A 617 -16.93 -2.42 19.27
C MET A 617 -17.68 -1.11 18.97
N LYS A 618 -19.01 -1.14 19.04
CA LYS A 618 -19.84 0.08 18.99
C LYS A 618 -20.50 0.31 20.34
N ASP A 619 -20.39 1.53 20.84
CA ASP A 619 -21.00 1.94 22.11
C ASP A 619 -22.54 1.81 22.08
N THR A 620 -23.14 2.03 20.90
CA THR A 620 -24.58 1.94 20.68
C THR A 620 -24.89 1.18 19.39
N ILE A 621 -25.94 0.35 19.44
CA ILE A 621 -26.54 -0.32 18.28
C ILE A 621 -28.06 -0.18 18.36
N PRO A 622 -28.78 -0.12 17.23
CA PRO A 622 -30.24 -0.19 17.21
C PRO A 622 -30.78 -1.41 17.96
N THR A 623 -31.95 -1.26 18.59
CA THR A 623 -32.53 -2.29 19.48
C THR A 623 -32.95 -3.56 18.75
N GLU A 624 -33.15 -3.50 17.43
CA GLU A 624 -33.45 -4.66 16.60
C GLU A 624 -32.26 -5.62 16.39
N PHE A 625 -31.03 -5.17 16.62
CA PHE A 625 -29.85 -6.02 16.44
C PHE A 625 -29.59 -6.92 17.66
N PRO A 626 -29.12 -8.16 17.45
CA PRO A 626 -28.65 -9.01 18.54
C PRO A 626 -27.59 -8.32 19.40
N GLN A 627 -27.55 -8.60 20.70
CA GLN A 627 -26.60 -7.94 21.62
C GLN A 627 -25.12 -8.16 21.26
N TRP A 628 -24.79 -9.30 20.64
CA TRP A 628 -23.42 -9.60 20.20
C TRP A 628 -22.92 -8.65 19.11
N VAL A 629 -23.81 -7.98 18.36
CA VAL A 629 -23.47 -6.97 17.35
C VAL A 629 -22.78 -5.73 17.99
N LYS A 630 -22.84 -5.57 19.31
CA LYS A 630 -22.04 -4.56 20.02
C LYS A 630 -20.55 -4.89 20.04
N ALA A 631 -20.23 -6.17 20.09
CA ALA A 631 -18.86 -6.67 20.13
C ALA A 631 -18.30 -6.91 18.73
N TRP A 632 -19.15 -7.33 17.78
CA TRP A 632 -18.74 -7.60 16.40
C TRP A 632 -19.61 -6.90 15.37
N THR A 633 -19.01 -6.49 14.25
CA THR A 633 -19.74 -6.09 13.05
C THR A 633 -19.83 -7.28 12.09
N PRO A 634 -21.04 -7.84 11.84
CA PRO A 634 -21.21 -8.90 10.87
C PRO A 634 -21.16 -8.36 9.44
N LYS A 635 -20.48 -9.08 8.55
CA LYS A 635 -20.37 -8.79 7.12
C LYS A 635 -20.44 -10.06 6.28
N PHE A 636 -21.11 -9.99 5.14
CA PHE A 636 -20.89 -10.96 4.07
C PHE A 636 -19.50 -10.70 3.48
N GLN A 637 -18.79 -11.76 3.13
CA GLN A 637 -17.47 -11.69 2.53
C GLN A 637 -17.44 -12.58 1.30
N LEU A 638 -17.08 -11.98 0.18
CA LEU A 638 -16.68 -12.65 -1.05
C LEU A 638 -15.15 -12.58 -1.10
N TYR A 639 -14.49 -13.63 -0.64
CA TYR A 639 -13.03 -13.70 -0.51
C TYR A 639 -12.44 -14.33 -1.77
N ASN A 640 -11.55 -13.62 -2.46
CA ASN A 640 -10.80 -14.22 -3.56
C ASN A 640 -9.79 -15.24 -2.98
N CYS A 641 -9.85 -16.48 -3.42
CA CYS A 641 -8.94 -17.55 -3.03
C CYS A 641 -7.64 -17.48 -3.86
N ILE A 642 -7.77 -17.28 -5.16
CA ILE A 642 -6.65 -17.21 -6.10
C ILE A 642 -6.88 -16.11 -7.14
N PRO A 643 -5.98 -15.11 -7.25
CA PRO A 643 -6.14 -13.98 -8.18
C PRO A 643 -5.52 -14.23 -9.56
N ARG A 644 -5.16 -15.48 -9.89
CA ARG A 644 -4.37 -15.86 -11.08
C ARG A 644 -4.96 -15.31 -12.38
N ASP A 645 -6.25 -15.56 -12.61
CA ASP A 645 -6.86 -15.25 -13.91
C ASP A 645 -7.02 -13.74 -14.12
N GLU A 646 -7.33 -13.00 -13.06
CA GLU A 646 -7.36 -11.53 -13.09
C GLU A 646 -5.96 -10.97 -13.37
N LEU A 647 -4.93 -11.48 -12.68
CA LEU A 647 -3.54 -11.09 -12.93
C LEU A 647 -3.12 -11.40 -14.37
N SER A 648 -3.46 -12.59 -14.86
CA SER A 648 -3.17 -13.00 -16.24
C SER A 648 -3.83 -12.09 -17.27
N ALA A 649 -5.08 -11.68 -17.03
CA ALA A 649 -5.78 -10.70 -17.87
C ALA A 649 -5.09 -9.33 -17.85
N VAL A 650 -4.77 -8.82 -16.65
CA VAL A 650 -4.05 -7.54 -16.48
C VAL A 650 -2.70 -7.55 -17.19
N PHE A 651 -1.93 -8.63 -17.09
CA PHE A 651 -0.67 -8.75 -17.82
C PHE A 651 -0.90 -8.95 -19.33
N GLY A 652 -1.96 -9.66 -19.75
CA GLY A 652 -2.30 -9.85 -21.16
C GLY A 652 -2.55 -8.56 -21.94
N GLU A 653 -3.08 -7.53 -21.27
CA GLU A 653 -3.28 -6.18 -21.84
C GLU A 653 -1.95 -5.45 -22.11
N LEU A 654 -0.90 -5.80 -21.38
CA LEU A 654 0.38 -5.09 -21.41
C LEU A 654 1.32 -5.63 -22.48
N GLY A 655 2.29 -4.83 -22.86
CA GLY A 655 3.25 -5.17 -23.91
C GLY A 655 4.30 -6.22 -23.51
N GLY A 656 4.48 -6.48 -22.21
CA GLY A 656 5.52 -7.35 -21.66
C GLY A 656 6.11 -6.74 -20.39
N GLY A 657 7.05 -7.42 -19.75
CA GLY A 657 7.59 -6.86 -18.51
C GLY A 657 8.54 -7.72 -17.70
N VAL A 658 8.85 -7.25 -16.50
CA VAL A 658 9.75 -7.89 -15.55
C VAL A 658 9.16 -7.91 -14.14
N LEU A 659 9.19 -9.07 -13.49
CA LEU A 659 8.73 -9.28 -12.13
C LEU A 659 9.96 -9.58 -11.26
N MET A 660 10.27 -8.67 -10.35
CA MET A 660 11.49 -8.71 -9.54
C MET A 660 11.17 -8.90 -8.07
N SER A 661 11.96 -9.70 -7.37
CA SER A 661 11.85 -9.85 -5.91
C SER A 661 13.10 -10.51 -5.33
N ALA A 662 13.28 -10.45 -4.02
CA ALA A 662 14.31 -11.21 -3.32
C ALA A 662 13.98 -12.70 -3.16
N THR A 663 12.70 -13.07 -3.27
CA THR A 663 12.21 -14.41 -2.95
C THR A 663 11.06 -14.80 -3.89
N LEU A 664 11.37 -15.36 -5.07
CA LEU A 664 10.38 -15.84 -6.06
C LEU A 664 10.32 -17.36 -6.12
N GLN A 665 11.37 -18.09 -5.76
CA GLN A 665 11.36 -19.54 -5.84
C GLN A 665 10.26 -20.21 -4.99
N PRO A 666 9.77 -21.38 -5.44
CA PRO A 666 10.04 -22.04 -6.74
C PRO A 666 9.50 -21.25 -7.94
N GLN A 667 10.22 -21.27 -9.07
CA GLN A 667 9.90 -20.48 -10.27
C GLN A 667 8.55 -20.88 -10.87
N ASP A 668 8.39 -22.16 -11.24
CA ASP A 668 7.21 -22.66 -11.96
C ASP A 668 5.92 -22.34 -11.19
N VAL A 669 5.98 -22.52 -9.87
CA VAL A 669 4.89 -22.19 -8.95
C VAL A 669 4.56 -20.69 -8.95
N PHE A 670 5.58 -19.82 -8.98
CA PHE A 670 5.35 -18.38 -9.05
C PHE A 670 4.76 -17.95 -10.39
N GLU A 671 5.31 -18.43 -11.51
CA GLU A 671 4.85 -18.08 -12.85
C GLU A 671 3.39 -18.53 -13.06
N GLU A 672 3.04 -19.74 -12.61
CA GLU A 672 1.69 -20.29 -12.71
C GLU A 672 0.69 -19.60 -11.76
N ALA A 673 1.10 -19.27 -10.52
CA ALA A 673 0.24 -18.56 -9.57
C ALA A 673 -0.07 -17.12 -10.00
N VAL A 674 0.89 -16.44 -10.64
CA VAL A 674 0.68 -15.10 -11.20
C VAL A 674 -0.01 -15.17 -12.58
N GLY A 675 0.15 -16.28 -13.31
CA GLY A 675 -0.48 -16.52 -14.61
C GLY A 675 0.26 -15.92 -15.81
N ILE A 676 1.54 -15.56 -15.66
CA ILE A 676 2.35 -14.97 -16.75
C ILE A 676 2.81 -15.98 -17.79
N ASN A 677 2.88 -17.26 -17.43
CA ASN A 677 3.22 -18.36 -18.35
C ASN A 677 2.06 -18.79 -19.27
N GLY A 678 0.84 -18.31 -18.98
CA GLY A 678 -0.38 -18.65 -19.72
C GLY A 678 -0.90 -17.55 -20.65
N ILE A 679 -0.14 -16.45 -20.83
CA ILE A 679 -0.59 -15.29 -21.60
C ILE A 679 -0.46 -15.61 -23.09
N PRO A 680 -1.54 -15.54 -23.90
CA PRO A 680 -1.46 -15.77 -25.34
C PRO A 680 -0.77 -14.60 -26.06
N TYR A 681 -0.21 -14.87 -27.25
CA TYR A 681 0.18 -13.78 -28.16
C TYR A 681 -1.07 -12.96 -28.55
N PRO A 682 -0.93 -11.62 -28.73
CA PRO A 682 -2.02 -10.83 -29.28
C PRO A 682 -2.40 -11.38 -30.65
N THR A 683 -3.67 -11.71 -30.84
CA THR A 683 -4.19 -12.12 -32.15
C THR A 683 -4.00 -10.97 -33.12
N LYS A 684 -3.32 -11.18 -34.25
CA LYS A 684 -3.24 -10.16 -35.33
C LYS A 684 -4.67 -9.90 -35.79
N ASP A 685 -5.23 -8.74 -35.43
CA ASP A 685 -6.61 -8.35 -35.76
C ASP A 685 -6.90 -8.57 -37.25
N GLU A 686 -8.03 -9.20 -37.55
CA GLU A 686 -8.60 -9.20 -38.88
C GLU A 686 -8.87 -7.74 -39.28
N GLU A 687 -8.21 -7.28 -40.34
CA GLU A 687 -8.43 -5.96 -40.93
C GLU A 687 -9.92 -5.71 -41.19
N ASN A 688 -10.49 -4.69 -40.54
CA ASN A 688 -11.61 -3.85 -40.99
C ASN A 688 -12.65 -4.50 -41.93
N ASP A 689 -13.70 -5.09 -41.36
CA ASP A 689 -15.03 -4.97 -41.96
C ASP A 689 -15.78 -3.83 -41.25
N GLU A 690 -15.73 -2.64 -41.87
CA GLU A 690 -16.57 -1.48 -41.53
C GLU A 690 -18.04 -1.85 -41.77
N ASP A 691 -18.74 -2.49 -40.82
CA ASP A 691 -20.23 -2.53 -40.80
C ASP A 691 -20.87 -3.02 -39.47
N ASP A 692 -20.15 -3.14 -38.35
CA ASP A 692 -20.76 -3.43 -37.04
C ASP A 692 -20.38 -2.37 -35.98
N GLU A 693 -21.15 -1.28 -35.93
CA GLU A 693 -21.23 -0.37 -34.77
C GLU A 693 -21.99 -1.07 -33.64
N ASP A 694 -21.32 -1.98 -32.90
CA ASP A 694 -21.61 -2.35 -31.50
C ASP A 694 -20.78 -3.59 -31.13
N GLU A 695 -19.46 -3.44 -30.93
CA GLU A 695 -18.69 -4.34 -30.06
C GLU A 695 -17.34 -3.65 -29.73
N SER A 696 -17.29 -2.99 -28.58
CA SER A 696 -16.01 -2.69 -27.93
C SER A 696 -15.28 -4.00 -27.70
N ILE A 697 -14.08 -4.12 -28.26
CA ILE A 697 -13.18 -5.27 -28.14
C ILE A 697 -13.12 -5.70 -26.67
N ASN A 698 -13.76 -6.82 -26.36
CA ASN A 698 -13.79 -7.36 -25.01
C ASN A 698 -12.65 -8.36 -24.85
N VAL A 699 -11.44 -7.85 -24.61
CA VAL A 699 -10.31 -8.69 -24.12
C VAL A 699 -10.61 -9.20 -22.68
N SER A 700 -11.72 -8.77 -22.05
CA SER A 700 -12.14 -9.20 -20.72
C SER A 700 -12.75 -10.62 -20.65
N SER A 701 -12.74 -11.42 -21.70
CA SER A 701 -13.06 -12.84 -21.53
C SER A 701 -11.93 -13.49 -20.72
N LYS A 702 -12.19 -13.78 -19.43
CA LYS A 702 -11.33 -14.64 -18.60
C LYS A 702 -10.83 -15.79 -19.48
N PRO A 703 -9.51 -16.04 -19.58
CA PRO A 703 -8.99 -17.08 -20.45
C PRO A 703 -9.68 -18.40 -20.08
N SER A 704 -10.54 -18.89 -20.96
CA SER A 704 -11.26 -20.14 -20.73
C SER A 704 -10.25 -21.27 -20.72
N ASP A 705 -10.20 -22.02 -19.61
CA ASP A 705 -9.49 -23.29 -19.43
C ASP A 705 -8.16 -23.38 -20.19
N SER A 706 -7.07 -22.92 -19.55
CA SER A 706 -5.70 -22.93 -20.09
C SER A 706 -5.09 -24.33 -20.29
N SER A 707 -5.91 -25.39 -20.38
CA SER A 707 -5.46 -26.78 -20.50
C SER A 707 -5.20 -27.24 -21.94
N ASP A 708 -5.54 -26.40 -22.94
CA ASP A 708 -5.46 -26.76 -24.37
C ASP A 708 -4.53 -25.85 -25.22
N LEU A 709 -3.80 -24.89 -24.64
CA LEU A 709 -2.82 -24.08 -25.38
C LEU A 709 -1.45 -24.78 -25.40
N ASP A 710 -0.85 -24.93 -26.60
CA ASP A 710 0.52 -25.43 -26.75
C ASP A 710 1.52 -24.34 -26.34
N ASP A 711 2.70 -24.69 -25.81
CA ASP A 711 3.73 -23.71 -25.37
C ASP A 711 4.16 -22.75 -26.49
N SER A 712 3.86 -23.07 -27.76
CA SER A 712 4.11 -22.19 -28.91
C SER A 712 3.14 -21.02 -29.04
N ASP A 713 1.99 -21.07 -28.36
CA ASP A 713 0.90 -20.11 -28.51
C ASP A 713 0.87 -19.06 -27.37
N THR A 714 1.74 -19.22 -26.36
CA THR A 714 1.90 -18.31 -25.23
C THR A 714 3.16 -17.46 -25.34
N ARG A 715 3.14 -16.27 -24.72
CA ARG A 715 4.27 -15.36 -24.65
C ARG A 715 5.38 -15.97 -23.79
N PRO A 716 6.66 -15.81 -24.16
CA PRO A 716 7.75 -16.51 -23.48
C PRO A 716 7.98 -15.94 -22.07
N THR A 717 8.36 -16.83 -21.16
CA THR A 717 8.90 -16.47 -19.84
C THR A 717 10.37 -16.87 -19.71
N ALA A 718 11.12 -16.14 -18.88
CA ALA A 718 12.39 -16.63 -18.38
C ALA A 718 12.56 -16.28 -16.91
N PHE A 719 13.42 -17.03 -16.23
CA PHE A 719 13.79 -16.78 -14.84
C PHE A 719 15.29 -16.78 -14.65
N GLU A 720 15.77 -15.81 -13.91
CA GLU A 720 17.17 -15.77 -13.49
C GLU A 720 17.29 -15.40 -12.01
N GLN A 721 18.34 -15.93 -11.37
CA GLN A 721 18.66 -15.64 -9.98
C GLN A 721 20.04 -14.97 -9.89
N TYR A 722 20.10 -13.78 -9.29
CA TYR A 722 21.35 -13.10 -9.01
C TYR A 722 22.07 -13.73 -7.82
N PRO A 723 23.40 -13.92 -7.93
CA PRO A 723 24.19 -14.43 -6.82
C PRO A 723 24.26 -13.41 -5.67
N LEU A 724 24.36 -13.92 -4.44
CA LEU A 724 24.68 -13.07 -3.28
C LEU A 724 26.04 -12.40 -3.45
N ARG A 725 26.04 -11.06 -3.55
CA ARG A 725 27.26 -10.23 -3.64
C ARG A 725 27.94 -9.99 -2.30
N PHE A 726 27.31 -10.43 -1.22
CA PHE A 726 27.87 -10.37 0.13
C PHE A 726 29.03 -11.39 0.24
N PRO A 727 30.15 -11.06 0.90
CA PRO A 727 31.26 -12.01 1.10
C PRO A 727 30.89 -13.16 2.03
N GLN A 728 31.32 -14.39 1.72
CA GLN A 728 30.96 -15.58 2.51
C GLN A 728 31.58 -15.52 3.90
N GLU A 729 32.79 -15.01 3.99
CA GLU A 729 33.54 -14.78 5.22
C GLU A 729 32.85 -13.77 6.16
N ASN A 730 31.97 -12.91 5.64
CA ASN A 730 31.28 -11.91 6.46
C ASN A 730 29.93 -12.40 6.99
N ARG A 731 29.54 -13.65 6.69
CA ARG A 731 28.26 -14.20 7.15
C ARG A 731 28.41 -15.59 7.71
N VAL A 732 27.54 -15.91 8.66
CA VAL A 732 27.34 -17.28 9.15
C VAL A 732 25.86 -17.62 9.14
N SER A 733 25.52 -18.75 8.53
CA SER A 733 24.14 -19.16 8.27
C SER A 733 23.90 -20.55 8.85
N LEU A 734 23.06 -20.63 9.87
CA LEU A 734 22.91 -21.82 10.70
C LEU A 734 21.44 -22.28 10.73
N ILE A 735 21.25 -23.60 10.73
CA ILE A 735 20.00 -24.26 11.08
C ILE A 735 20.21 -24.96 12.42
N ALA A 736 19.52 -24.54 13.47
CA ALA A 736 19.50 -25.24 14.73
C ALA A 736 18.49 -26.39 14.67
N ASP A 737 19.01 -27.61 14.73
CA ASP A 737 18.24 -28.86 14.69
C ASP A 737 17.43 -29.05 15.98
N LEU A 738 16.25 -28.43 16.05
CA LEU A 738 15.28 -28.58 17.13
C LEU A 738 13.95 -29.12 16.60
N PRO A 739 13.22 -29.93 17.38
CA PRO A 739 11.92 -30.46 16.97
C PRO A 739 10.97 -29.37 16.48
N LYS A 740 10.10 -29.67 15.52
CA LYS A 740 9.18 -28.70 14.89
C LYS A 740 8.50 -27.76 15.88
N TYR A 741 8.40 -26.48 15.60
CA TYR A 741 7.72 -25.53 16.49
C TYR A 741 6.21 -25.42 16.23
N THR A 742 5.44 -26.49 16.46
CA THR A 742 3.98 -26.53 16.17
C THR A 742 3.12 -26.19 17.37
N ASN A 743 1.89 -25.72 17.16
CA ASN A 743 0.90 -25.51 18.23
C ASN A 743 0.75 -26.74 19.15
N ARG A 744 0.75 -27.94 18.56
CA ARG A 744 0.55 -29.22 19.26
C ARG A 744 1.68 -29.52 20.26
N ASN A 745 2.93 -29.33 19.86
CA ASN A 745 4.09 -29.72 20.68
C ASN A 745 4.71 -28.59 21.51
N ARG A 746 4.56 -27.31 21.11
CA ARG A 746 5.06 -26.16 21.89
C ARG A 746 4.22 -25.85 23.13
N GLY A 747 2.94 -26.25 23.10
CA GLY A 747 2.00 -26.03 24.22
C GLY A 747 1.64 -24.57 24.44
N LYS A 748 0.79 -24.32 25.45
CA LYS A 748 0.31 -22.97 25.80
C LYS A 748 1.45 -22.09 26.32
N GLN A 749 1.33 -20.78 26.10
CA GLN A 749 2.24 -19.78 26.64
C GLN A 749 2.18 -19.80 28.18
N THR A 750 3.35 -19.74 28.84
CA THR A 750 3.44 -19.70 30.30
C THR A 750 4.72 -18.99 30.73
N GLN A 751 4.64 -18.23 31.84
CA GLN A 751 5.81 -17.63 32.48
C GLN A 751 6.46 -18.58 33.49
N ASN A 752 5.78 -19.64 33.91
CA ASN A 752 6.32 -20.61 34.87
C ASN A 752 7.09 -21.73 34.14
N PRO A 753 8.42 -21.85 34.32
CA PRO A 753 9.22 -22.88 33.66
C PRO A 753 8.72 -24.30 33.96
N SER A 754 8.17 -24.57 35.14
CA SER A 754 7.67 -25.91 35.50
C SER A 754 6.49 -26.36 34.64
N ASN A 755 5.67 -25.41 34.16
CA ASN A 755 4.50 -25.69 33.33
C ASN A 755 4.83 -25.71 31.82
N MET A 756 6.05 -25.36 31.44
CA MET A 756 6.46 -25.22 30.04
C MET A 756 6.82 -26.58 29.43
N LYS A 757 6.30 -26.87 28.24
CA LYS A 757 6.62 -28.10 27.49
C LYS A 757 8.12 -28.13 27.10
N PRO A 758 8.73 -29.32 26.94
CA PRO A 758 10.15 -29.46 26.59
C PRO A 758 10.57 -28.69 25.34
N VAL A 759 9.77 -28.74 24.26
CA VAL A 759 10.05 -28.02 23.00
C VAL A 759 10.17 -26.52 23.26
N ARG A 760 9.18 -25.90 23.90
CA ARG A 760 9.19 -24.45 24.20
C ARG A 760 10.39 -24.07 25.10
N LYS A 761 10.79 -24.93 26.05
CA LYS A 761 12.00 -24.73 26.87
C LYS A 761 13.28 -24.74 26.04
N GLN A 762 13.42 -25.69 25.12
CA GLN A 762 14.60 -25.79 24.26
C GLN A 762 14.76 -24.54 23.39
N TYR A 763 13.67 -24.11 22.74
CA TYR A 763 13.66 -22.91 21.90
C TYR A 763 14.04 -21.65 22.67
N ILE A 764 13.40 -21.39 23.81
CA ILE A 764 13.66 -20.15 24.56
C ILE A 764 15.06 -20.13 25.18
N ASN A 765 15.60 -21.29 25.55
CA ASN A 765 16.98 -21.41 26.04
C ASN A 765 18.00 -21.14 24.93
N LEU A 766 17.77 -21.67 23.72
CA LEU A 766 18.62 -21.39 22.57
C LEU A 766 18.59 -19.89 22.22
N ILE A 767 17.39 -19.30 22.12
CA ILE A 767 17.23 -17.85 21.88
C ILE A 767 18.01 -17.07 22.95
N ARG A 768 17.79 -17.36 24.25
CA ARG A 768 18.53 -16.69 25.35
C ARG A 768 20.04 -16.75 25.17
N ASN A 769 20.59 -17.89 24.76
CA ASN A 769 22.04 -18.05 24.58
C ASN A 769 22.57 -17.28 23.38
N VAL A 770 21.80 -17.22 22.28
CA VAL A 770 22.19 -16.48 21.08
C VAL A 770 22.10 -14.97 21.31
N LEU A 771 21.13 -14.50 22.10
CA LEU A 771 21.00 -13.06 22.45
C LEU A 771 22.16 -12.51 23.28
N LYS A 772 23.09 -13.35 23.75
CA LYS A 772 24.34 -12.93 24.41
C LYS A 772 25.44 -12.54 23.42
N THR A 773 25.28 -12.88 22.14
CA THR A 773 26.21 -12.45 21.07
C THR A 773 26.10 -10.95 20.83
N ARG A 774 27.05 -10.34 20.12
CA ARG A 774 27.11 -8.88 19.93
C ARG A 774 26.08 -8.33 18.95
N GLY A 775 25.87 -7.01 19.00
CA GLY A 775 25.14 -6.26 17.99
C GLY A 775 23.61 -6.37 18.11
N ASN A 776 22.94 -5.70 17.19
CA ASN A 776 21.48 -5.67 17.11
C ASN A 776 20.92 -6.97 16.55
N ILE A 777 19.95 -7.59 17.24
CA ILE A 777 19.37 -8.88 16.84
C ILE A 777 17.86 -8.77 16.65
N LEU A 778 17.37 -9.24 15.51
CA LEU A 778 15.95 -9.41 15.22
C LEU A 778 15.53 -10.85 15.54
N VAL A 779 14.47 -11.01 16.32
CA VAL A 779 13.86 -12.31 16.65
C VAL A 779 12.47 -12.39 16.00
N ALA A 780 12.39 -13.08 14.87
CA ALA A 780 11.17 -13.33 14.13
C ALA A 780 10.49 -14.60 14.66
N MET A 781 9.43 -14.43 15.44
CA MET A 781 8.60 -15.51 15.96
C MET A 781 7.47 -15.86 14.97
N PRO A 782 6.80 -17.02 15.08
CA PRO A 782 5.74 -17.41 14.14
C PRO A 782 4.55 -16.44 14.10
N ASN A 783 4.29 -15.70 15.18
CA ASN A 783 3.24 -14.69 15.27
C ASN A 783 3.51 -13.72 16.44
N TYR A 784 2.80 -12.58 16.47
CA TYR A 784 2.91 -11.57 17.51
C TYR A 784 2.62 -12.08 18.93
N ARG A 785 1.69 -13.05 19.08
CA ARG A 785 1.37 -13.63 20.40
C ARG A 785 2.60 -14.38 20.96
N GLU A 786 3.32 -15.12 20.13
CA GLU A 786 4.57 -15.81 20.53
C GLU A 786 5.73 -14.82 20.72
N ALA A 787 5.83 -13.76 19.90
CA ALA A 787 6.81 -12.68 20.08
C ALA A 787 6.67 -11.99 21.44
N LYS A 788 5.46 -11.55 21.78
CA LYS A 788 5.13 -10.92 23.06
C LYS A 788 5.44 -11.84 24.24
N TRP A 789 5.14 -13.13 24.13
CA TRP A 789 5.47 -14.10 25.18
C TRP A 789 6.99 -14.24 25.37
N ALA A 790 7.76 -14.44 24.29
CA ALA A 790 9.20 -14.61 24.37
C ALA A 790 9.89 -13.36 24.93
N TYR A 791 9.47 -12.18 24.48
CA TYR A 791 9.91 -10.89 25.00
C TYR A 791 9.66 -10.77 26.50
N ASN A 792 8.42 -10.99 26.97
CA ASN A 792 8.09 -10.88 28.40
C ASN A 792 8.89 -11.88 29.23
N TYR A 793 8.99 -13.13 28.78
CA TYR A 793 9.70 -14.17 29.52
C TYR A 793 11.21 -13.87 29.65
N LEU A 794 11.85 -13.37 28.59
CA LEU A 794 13.28 -13.05 28.60
C LEU A 794 13.57 -11.72 29.31
N LYS A 795 12.69 -10.74 29.22
CA LYS A 795 12.82 -9.45 29.92
C LYS A 795 12.60 -9.59 31.43
N ASP A 796 11.56 -10.33 31.84
CA ASP A 796 11.16 -10.47 33.24
C ASP A 796 12.01 -11.49 34.00
N SER A 797 12.68 -12.42 33.32
CA SER A 797 13.63 -13.34 34.00
C SER A 797 14.85 -12.63 34.61
N GLY A 798 15.05 -11.34 34.34
CA GLY A 798 15.99 -10.47 35.07
C GLY A 798 15.44 -9.85 36.36
N LYS A 799 14.13 -9.95 36.64
CA LYS A 799 13.47 -9.31 37.79
C LYS A 799 12.53 -10.30 38.51
N SER A 800 13.03 -10.90 39.59
CA SER A 800 12.26 -11.62 40.62
C SER A 800 11.41 -12.83 40.17
N TYR A 801 12.03 -14.00 40.11
CA TYR A 801 11.42 -15.25 40.57
C TYR A 801 12.49 -16.05 41.32
N GLU A 802 12.15 -16.64 42.46
CA GLU A 802 13.05 -17.33 43.41
C GLU A 802 13.83 -18.54 42.83
N TYR A 803 13.69 -18.82 41.54
CA TYR A 803 14.21 -20.01 40.84
C TYR A 803 14.79 -19.74 39.43
N LEU A 804 14.98 -18.48 39.00
CA LEU A 804 15.57 -18.16 37.69
C LEU A 804 16.90 -17.41 37.86
N GLU A 805 17.97 -17.96 37.28
CA GLU A 805 19.30 -17.33 37.20
C GLU A 805 19.22 -16.04 36.36
N ASP A 806 20.05 -15.04 36.70
CA ASP A 806 20.25 -13.83 35.90
C ASP A 806 20.47 -14.21 34.42
N THR A 807 19.71 -13.60 33.52
CA THR A 807 19.74 -13.93 32.09
C THR A 807 21.11 -13.66 31.46
N GLY A 808 21.88 -12.73 32.04
CA GLY A 808 23.19 -12.32 31.56
C GLY A 808 23.15 -11.62 30.19
N ILE A 809 21.99 -11.09 29.80
CA ILE A 809 21.80 -10.33 28.55
C ILE A 809 21.88 -8.84 28.89
N SER A 810 22.87 -8.14 28.34
CA SER A 810 23.09 -6.70 28.57
C SER A 810 22.45 -5.79 27.50
N LYS A 811 21.55 -6.33 26.67
CA LYS A 811 20.94 -5.64 25.53
C LYS A 811 19.64 -4.95 25.91
N ARG A 812 19.28 -3.92 25.14
CA ARG A 812 17.97 -3.25 25.21
C ARG A 812 16.91 -4.14 24.54
N PHE A 813 15.71 -4.23 25.12
CA PHE A 813 14.64 -5.10 24.64
C PHE A 813 13.50 -4.27 24.06
N HIS A 814 13.12 -4.57 22.82
CA HIS A 814 12.01 -3.96 22.09
C HIS A 814 11.01 -5.03 21.66
N LEU A 815 9.73 -4.67 21.63
CA LEU A 815 8.65 -5.55 21.21
C LEU A 815 7.84 -4.84 20.14
N ASP A 816 7.79 -5.46 18.98
CA ASP A 816 6.89 -5.09 17.90
C ASP A 816 5.50 -5.71 18.11
N GLN A 817 4.47 -4.96 17.72
CA GLN A 817 3.07 -5.38 17.77
C GLN A 817 2.36 -4.91 16.51
N SER A 818 1.19 -5.48 16.21
CA SER A 818 0.34 -4.93 15.15
C SER A 818 -0.14 -3.54 15.59
N SER A 819 0.52 -2.50 15.08
CA SER A 819 0.32 -1.10 15.48
C SER A 819 0.28 -0.17 14.26
N SER A 820 0.11 1.12 14.52
CA SER A 820 0.21 2.15 13.47
C SER A 820 1.64 2.25 12.93
N ALA A 821 1.79 2.83 11.73
CA ALA A 821 3.11 3.09 11.13
C ALA A 821 3.98 3.97 12.06
N LEU A 822 3.37 4.95 12.73
CA LEU A 822 4.07 5.84 13.67
C LEU A 822 4.65 5.07 14.87
N GLU A 823 3.86 4.20 15.50
CA GLU A 823 4.34 3.37 16.62
C GLU A 823 5.45 2.39 16.18
N THR A 824 5.36 1.90 14.94
CA THR A 824 6.39 1.04 14.35
C THR A 824 7.70 1.82 14.18
N ASP A 825 7.63 3.03 13.63
CA ASP A 825 8.79 3.90 13.40
C ASP A 825 9.46 4.30 14.73
N GLU A 826 8.69 4.70 15.75
CA GLU A 826 9.21 4.99 17.09
C GLU A 826 9.93 3.78 17.71
N THR A 827 9.39 2.57 17.51
CA THR A 827 10.00 1.32 17.98
C THR A 827 11.33 1.05 17.27
N LEU A 828 11.40 1.30 15.96
CA LEU A 828 12.60 1.13 15.16
C LEU A 828 13.68 2.15 15.50
N GLU A 829 13.32 3.43 15.66
CA GLU A 829 14.26 4.47 16.11
C GLU A 829 14.86 4.11 17.47
N ALA A 830 14.03 3.66 18.41
CA ALA A 830 14.50 3.18 19.69
C ALA A 830 15.40 1.95 19.54
N PHE A 831 15.10 1.02 18.63
CA PHE A 831 15.95 -0.14 18.37
C PHE A 831 17.32 0.26 17.76
N PHE A 832 17.35 1.24 16.86
CA PHE A 832 18.55 1.72 16.18
C PHE A 832 19.44 2.67 17.00
N ALA A 833 19.00 3.10 18.18
CA ALA A 833 19.81 3.92 19.08
C ALA A 833 21.14 3.23 19.48
N GLU A 834 22.09 3.99 20.04
CA GLU A 834 23.41 3.46 20.40
C GLU A 834 23.34 2.25 21.36
N GLY A 835 24.24 1.30 21.11
CA GLY A 835 24.41 0.08 21.89
C GLY A 835 23.46 -1.04 21.49
N ASP A 836 23.83 -2.26 21.88
CA ASP A 836 23.15 -3.48 21.46
C ASP A 836 21.69 -3.57 21.90
N ALA A 837 20.83 -3.91 20.94
CA ALA A 837 19.41 -4.11 21.15
C ALA A 837 18.90 -5.44 20.58
N VAL A 838 17.73 -5.87 21.06
CA VAL A 838 16.97 -7.00 20.54
C VAL A 838 15.55 -6.54 20.28
N ILE A 839 15.02 -6.85 19.10
CA ILE A 839 13.63 -6.64 18.76
C ILE A 839 12.93 -7.99 18.55
N PHE A 840 11.79 -8.17 19.22
CA PHE A 840 10.94 -9.34 19.05
C PHE A 840 9.76 -8.97 18.17
N THR A 841 9.54 -9.73 17.11
CA THR A 841 8.51 -9.46 16.12
C THR A 841 7.89 -10.75 15.57
N SER A 842 6.84 -10.63 14.77
CA SER A 842 6.28 -11.68 13.93
C SER A 842 7.12 -11.83 12.65
N SER A 843 7.25 -13.05 12.13
CA SER A 843 7.87 -13.29 10.81
C SER A 843 7.05 -12.71 9.65
N ARG A 844 5.81 -12.27 9.93
CA ARG A 844 4.90 -11.61 8.98
C ARG A 844 4.75 -10.11 9.28
N SER A 845 5.68 -9.52 10.04
CA SER A 845 5.61 -8.10 10.39
C SER A 845 6.10 -7.23 9.23
N THR A 846 5.59 -6.00 9.16
CA THR A 846 6.14 -4.95 8.28
C THR A 846 7.61 -4.70 8.56
N ILE A 847 8.07 -4.91 9.81
CA ILE A 847 9.48 -4.79 10.21
C ILE A 847 10.38 -5.80 9.49
N THR A 848 9.87 -7.01 9.20
CA THR A 848 10.64 -8.05 8.48
C THR A 848 10.65 -7.85 6.96
N GLU A 849 9.82 -6.96 6.43
CA GLU A 849 9.62 -6.75 4.99
C GLU A 849 10.11 -5.38 4.50
N GLY A 850 9.67 -4.30 5.12
CA GLY A 850 9.78 -2.95 4.56
C GLY A 850 10.93 -2.09 5.11
N VAL A 851 11.69 -2.59 6.08
CA VAL A 851 12.70 -1.80 6.80
C VAL A 851 14.09 -2.02 6.21
N ASP A 852 14.79 -0.91 6.02
CA ASP A 852 16.19 -0.88 5.59
C ASP A 852 17.13 -0.82 6.79
N TYR A 853 18.00 -1.82 6.89
CA TYR A 853 18.84 -2.07 8.07
C TYR A 853 20.30 -1.66 7.90
N ASP A 854 20.64 -0.76 6.97
CA ASP A 854 22.01 -0.33 6.63
C ASP A 854 22.99 -0.05 7.79
N GLY A 855 24.29 -0.35 7.56
CA GLY A 855 25.37 -0.23 8.53
C GLY A 855 25.22 -1.15 9.74
N GLU A 856 25.38 -0.59 10.94
CA GLU A 856 25.39 -1.29 12.24
C GLU A 856 23.97 -1.62 12.77
N LYS A 857 22.91 -1.29 12.03
CA LYS A 857 21.53 -1.39 12.55
C LYS A 857 21.06 -2.83 12.77
N LEU A 858 21.60 -3.83 12.06
CA LEU A 858 21.23 -5.25 12.24
C LEU A 858 22.40 -6.22 12.02
N HIS A 859 22.71 -7.02 13.04
CA HIS A 859 23.83 -7.97 13.05
C HIS A 859 23.39 -9.44 13.06
N GLY A 860 22.13 -9.71 13.44
CA GLY A 860 21.63 -11.06 13.59
C GLY A 860 20.14 -11.17 13.33
N CYS A 861 19.73 -12.22 12.63
CA CYS A 861 18.32 -12.61 12.52
C CYS A 861 18.12 -14.03 13.04
N ILE A 862 17.15 -14.19 13.94
CA ILE A 862 16.68 -15.49 14.45
C ILE A 862 15.26 -15.71 13.96
N ALA A 863 15.06 -16.66 13.04
CA ALA A 863 13.73 -17.07 12.60
C ALA A 863 13.31 -18.36 13.30
N VAL A 864 12.16 -18.31 13.98
CA VAL A 864 11.68 -19.40 14.85
C VAL A 864 10.49 -20.11 14.22
N GLY A 865 10.64 -21.41 13.98
CA GLY A 865 9.58 -22.22 13.37
C GLY A 865 9.28 -21.83 11.93
N ILE A 866 8.16 -22.31 11.41
CA ILE A 866 7.61 -21.95 10.09
C ILE A 866 6.30 -21.19 10.32
N PRO A 867 6.14 -19.96 9.80
CA PRO A 867 4.98 -19.09 10.06
C PRO A 867 3.77 -19.46 9.18
N LEU A 868 3.32 -20.71 9.26
CA LEU A 868 2.11 -21.20 8.59
C LEU A 868 0.87 -20.46 9.09
N LEU A 869 -0.05 -20.14 8.18
CA LEU A 869 -1.38 -19.62 8.54
C LEU A 869 -2.17 -20.69 9.33
N PRO A 870 -3.18 -20.27 10.11
CA PRO A 870 -4.01 -21.22 10.87
C PRO A 870 -4.76 -22.18 9.94
N THR A 871 -4.38 -23.46 9.95
CA THR A 871 -4.99 -24.53 9.13
C THR A 871 -6.35 -25.01 9.65
N ASN A 872 -7.05 -24.17 10.41
CA ASN A 872 -8.35 -24.49 11.00
C ASN A 872 -9.43 -23.50 10.57
N SER A 873 -9.16 -22.76 9.49
CA SER A 873 -10.08 -21.81 8.85
C SER A 873 -10.54 -22.40 7.53
N LYS A 874 -11.86 -22.43 7.32
CA LYS A 874 -12.47 -22.90 6.07
C LYS A 874 -12.08 -22.04 4.88
N ARG A 875 -11.81 -20.75 5.08
CA ARG A 875 -11.23 -19.86 4.07
C ARG A 875 -9.87 -20.36 3.58
N ILE A 876 -9.04 -20.83 4.51
CA ILE A 876 -7.72 -21.40 4.16
C ILE A 876 -7.88 -22.72 3.41
N ASP A 877 -8.82 -23.57 3.82
CA ASP A 877 -9.14 -24.80 3.07
C ASP A 877 -9.60 -24.46 1.63
N ALA A 878 -10.40 -23.40 1.46
CA ALA A 878 -10.88 -22.96 0.14
C ALA A 878 -9.76 -22.37 -0.70
N THR A 879 -8.82 -21.67 -0.06
CA THR A 879 -7.59 -21.22 -0.72
C THR A 879 -6.78 -22.42 -1.20
N ILE A 880 -6.58 -23.44 -0.36
CA ILE A 880 -5.85 -24.66 -0.74
C ILE A 880 -6.52 -25.34 -1.94
N ALA A 881 -7.84 -25.55 -1.88
CA ALA A 881 -8.61 -26.20 -2.93
C ALA A 881 -8.54 -25.43 -4.26
N ALA A 882 -8.64 -24.10 -4.22
CA ALA A 882 -8.51 -23.26 -5.41
C ALA A 882 -7.14 -23.38 -6.07
N TYR A 883 -6.08 -23.51 -5.26
CA TYR A 883 -4.73 -23.74 -5.77
C TYR A 883 -4.57 -25.15 -6.34
N ASP A 884 -5.11 -26.17 -5.68
CA ASP A 884 -5.11 -27.54 -6.21
C ASP A 884 -5.85 -27.63 -7.57
N GLU A 885 -6.87 -26.81 -7.79
CA GLU A 885 -7.63 -26.76 -9.05
C GLU A 885 -6.91 -26.01 -10.17
N ARG A 886 -6.27 -24.87 -9.85
CA ARG A 886 -5.72 -23.94 -10.86
C ARG A 886 -4.21 -24.06 -11.09
N ILE A 887 -3.49 -24.73 -10.18
CA ILE A 887 -2.04 -24.86 -10.24
C ILE A 887 -1.67 -26.34 -10.33
N SER A 888 -1.02 -26.70 -11.42
CA SER A 888 -0.49 -28.04 -11.69
C SER A 888 0.83 -28.30 -10.97
N SER A 889 1.60 -27.23 -10.68
CA SER A 889 2.89 -27.29 -10.01
C SER A 889 2.74 -27.37 -8.47
N GLY A 890 2.88 -28.57 -7.91
CA GLY A 890 2.85 -28.80 -6.47
C GLY A 890 1.44 -28.94 -5.90
N SER A 891 1.32 -29.17 -4.59
CA SER A 891 0.00 -29.21 -3.94
C SER A 891 -0.45 -27.81 -3.51
N GLY A 892 -1.75 -27.58 -3.44
CA GLY A 892 -2.35 -26.34 -2.96
C GLY A 892 -1.90 -25.97 -1.54
N PHE A 893 -1.66 -26.97 -0.68
CA PHE A 893 -1.07 -26.74 0.65
C PHE A 893 0.37 -26.22 0.57
N GLU A 894 1.19 -26.75 -0.32
CA GLU A 894 2.56 -26.28 -0.51
C GLU A 894 2.56 -24.87 -1.08
N THR A 895 1.80 -24.64 -2.14
CA THR A 895 1.79 -23.39 -2.89
C THR A 895 1.13 -22.25 -2.13
N ALA A 896 -0.05 -22.46 -1.52
CA ALA A 896 -0.77 -21.39 -0.84
C ALA A 896 -0.23 -21.09 0.58
N LEU A 897 0.42 -22.06 1.25
CA LEU A 897 0.82 -21.91 2.65
C LEU A 897 2.32 -22.09 2.89
N THR A 898 2.90 -23.19 2.44
CA THR A 898 4.28 -23.55 2.81
C THR A 898 5.30 -22.64 2.14
N ILE A 899 5.19 -22.46 0.82
CA ILE A 899 6.08 -21.59 0.04
C ILE A 899 5.99 -20.14 0.54
N PRO A 900 4.80 -19.51 0.69
CA PRO A 900 4.69 -18.18 1.28
C PRO A 900 5.29 -18.07 2.69
N ALA A 901 5.09 -19.09 3.55
CA ALA A 901 5.66 -19.08 4.89
C ALA A 901 7.19 -19.12 4.87
N VAL A 902 7.80 -19.90 3.98
CA VAL A 902 9.27 -19.93 3.80
C VAL A 902 9.77 -18.61 3.19
N ARG A 903 9.07 -18.04 2.21
CA ARG A 903 9.41 -16.74 1.62
C ARG A 903 9.45 -15.63 2.69
N LYS A 904 8.47 -15.56 3.60
CA LYS A 904 8.48 -14.59 4.73
C LYS A 904 9.71 -14.76 5.63
N VAL A 905 10.16 -15.99 5.86
CA VAL A 905 11.39 -16.27 6.63
C VAL A 905 12.64 -15.84 5.86
N ARG A 906 12.70 -16.12 4.56
CA ARG A 906 13.78 -15.68 3.65
C ARG A 906 13.89 -14.17 3.61
N GLN A 907 12.76 -13.46 3.61
CA GLN A 907 12.73 -11.99 3.70
C GLN A 907 13.32 -11.50 5.02
N ALA A 908 12.93 -12.08 6.16
CA ALA A 908 13.42 -11.67 7.46
C ALA A 908 14.95 -11.82 7.59
N PHE A 909 15.51 -12.97 7.21
CA PHE A 909 16.97 -13.15 7.30
C PHE A 909 17.74 -12.44 6.18
N GLY A 910 17.09 -12.17 5.05
CA GLY A 910 17.66 -11.40 3.95
C GLY A 910 18.02 -9.97 4.38
N ARG A 911 17.35 -9.42 5.40
CA ARG A 911 17.66 -8.10 5.98
C ARG A 911 19.05 -8.00 6.62
N VAL A 912 19.68 -9.13 6.94
CA VAL A 912 21.07 -9.16 7.47
C VAL A 912 22.09 -8.93 6.35
N ILE A 913 21.72 -9.16 5.09
CA ILE A 913 22.61 -9.14 3.94
C ILE A 913 22.37 -7.87 3.13
N ARG A 914 23.25 -6.87 3.26
CA ARG A 914 23.04 -5.55 2.62
C ARG A 914 24.26 -5.06 1.84
N GLY A 915 25.42 -5.01 2.48
CA GLY A 915 26.66 -4.50 1.87
C GLY A 915 27.87 -5.43 2.01
N PRO A 916 28.89 -5.30 1.13
CA PRO A 916 30.06 -6.17 1.17
C PRO A 916 30.92 -6.02 2.44
N ASP A 917 30.87 -4.85 3.09
CA ASP A 917 31.69 -4.53 4.26
C ASP A 917 31.04 -4.91 5.60
N GLU A 918 29.76 -5.28 5.57
CA GLU A 918 29.00 -5.60 6.77
C GLU A 918 29.18 -7.06 7.17
N ALA A 919 28.90 -7.40 8.43
CA ALA A 919 28.98 -8.75 8.93
C ALA A 919 27.80 -9.13 9.82
N GLY A 920 27.29 -10.35 9.67
CA GLY A 920 26.14 -10.78 10.45
C GLY A 920 25.84 -12.27 10.41
N PHE A 921 24.92 -12.71 11.26
CA PHE A 921 24.49 -14.10 11.33
C PHE A 921 23.01 -14.30 11.02
N ARG A 922 22.69 -15.47 10.48
CA ARG A 922 21.34 -15.92 10.21
C ARG A 922 21.12 -17.25 10.90
N LEU A 923 20.09 -17.34 11.74
CA LEU A 923 19.77 -18.54 12.50
C LEU A 923 18.31 -18.95 12.25
N LEU A 924 18.13 -20.11 11.63
CA LEU A 924 16.84 -20.77 11.51
C LEU A 924 16.70 -21.79 12.63
N ILE A 925 15.57 -21.79 13.34
CA ILE A 925 15.31 -22.72 14.44
C ILE A 925 14.06 -23.54 14.12
N ASP A 926 14.25 -24.67 13.44
CA ASP A 926 13.27 -25.76 13.22
C ASP A 926 13.98 -26.86 12.41
N GLU A 927 13.82 -28.15 12.78
CA GLU A 927 14.42 -29.28 12.05
C GLU A 927 13.98 -29.33 10.57
N ARG A 928 12.80 -28.80 10.26
CA ARG A 928 12.25 -28.79 8.90
C ARG A 928 13.12 -28.03 7.89
N TYR A 929 13.86 -27.00 8.32
CA TYR A 929 14.75 -26.27 7.41
C TYR A 929 15.92 -27.11 6.91
N GLY A 930 16.32 -28.14 7.68
CA GLY A 930 17.41 -29.05 7.33
C GLY A 930 16.95 -30.36 6.68
N SER A 931 15.64 -30.57 6.49
CA SER A 931 15.08 -31.81 5.96
C SER A 931 14.51 -31.63 4.54
N MET A 932 14.72 -32.66 3.71
CA MET A 932 14.07 -32.87 2.41
C MET A 932 12.98 -33.96 2.48
N ASP A 933 12.60 -34.41 3.68
CA ASP A 933 11.47 -35.30 3.86
C ASP A 933 10.15 -34.57 3.52
N TRP A 934 9.05 -35.32 3.39
CA TRP A 934 7.71 -34.81 3.04
C TRP A 934 7.18 -33.64 3.90
N ASP A 935 7.78 -33.41 5.07
CA ASP A 935 7.39 -32.36 6.01
C ASP A 935 8.52 -31.35 6.28
N GLY A 936 9.61 -31.45 5.53
CA GLY A 936 10.72 -30.52 5.46
C GLY A 936 10.42 -29.35 4.52
N VAL A 937 11.26 -28.31 4.61
CA VAL A 937 11.15 -27.11 3.76
C VAL A 937 12.47 -26.70 3.15
N ASN A 938 13.49 -27.56 3.20
CA ASN A 938 14.80 -27.25 2.66
C ASN A 938 14.75 -26.96 1.17
N GLU A 939 13.89 -27.65 0.41
CA GLU A 939 13.75 -27.48 -1.05
C GLU A 939 13.23 -26.11 -1.48
N TYR A 940 12.53 -25.38 -0.60
CA TYR A 940 12.01 -24.03 -0.86
C TYR A 940 13.02 -22.92 -0.54
N LEU A 941 14.18 -23.28 0.02
CA LEU A 941 15.35 -22.42 0.04
C LEU A 941 16.04 -22.48 -1.32
N SER A 942 16.60 -21.36 -1.76
CA SER A 942 17.36 -21.33 -3.00
C SER A 942 18.57 -22.25 -2.95
N GLU A 943 19.07 -22.66 -4.12
CA GLU A 943 20.25 -23.53 -4.21
C GLU A 943 21.44 -22.95 -3.43
N GLN A 944 21.68 -21.64 -3.55
CA GLN A 944 22.72 -20.95 -2.80
C GLN A 944 22.47 -21.01 -1.29
N GLU A 945 21.24 -20.75 -0.84
CA GLU A 945 20.90 -20.84 0.59
C GLU A 945 21.05 -22.27 1.12
N ARG A 946 20.63 -23.29 0.38
CA ARG A 946 20.79 -24.70 0.77
C ARG A 946 22.25 -25.11 0.93
N GLN A 947 23.13 -24.60 0.07
CA GLN A 947 24.57 -24.85 0.18
C GLN A 947 25.19 -24.08 1.35
N GLU A 948 24.65 -22.90 1.67
CA GLU A 948 25.21 -22.02 2.70
C GLU A 948 24.75 -22.37 4.13
N PHE A 949 23.48 -22.71 4.32
CA PHE A 949 22.93 -22.98 5.64
C PHE A 949 23.46 -24.30 6.21
N GLN A 950 24.17 -24.21 7.33
CA GLN A 950 24.75 -25.38 7.99
C GLN A 950 23.87 -25.84 9.15
N THR A 951 23.42 -27.10 9.10
CA THR A 951 22.71 -27.72 10.20
C THR A 951 23.66 -28.03 11.36
N VAL A 952 23.37 -27.45 12.52
CA VAL A 952 24.16 -27.59 13.75
C VAL A 952 23.29 -28.06 14.90
N ARG A 953 23.93 -28.72 15.86
CA ARG A 953 23.27 -29.03 17.13
C ARG A 953 23.00 -27.73 17.90
N PRO A 954 21.85 -27.61 18.58
CA PRO A 954 21.48 -26.40 19.32
C PRO A 954 22.57 -25.92 20.29
N GLU A 955 23.25 -26.85 20.96
CA GLU A 955 24.31 -26.56 21.94
C GLU A 955 25.58 -25.98 21.30
N SER A 956 25.81 -26.23 20.00
CA SER A 956 26.99 -25.75 19.27
C SER A 956 26.81 -24.33 18.71
N THR A 957 25.58 -23.85 18.59
CA THR A 957 25.23 -22.56 17.96
C THR A 957 26.03 -21.40 18.54
N THR A 958 26.06 -21.24 19.87
CA THR A 958 26.77 -20.12 20.53
C THR A 958 28.28 -20.18 20.31
N GLN A 959 28.86 -21.38 20.25
CA GLN A 959 30.30 -21.54 19.98
C GLN A 959 30.64 -21.09 18.55
N VAL A 960 29.85 -21.51 17.57
CA VAL A 960 30.05 -21.13 16.17
C VAL A 960 29.93 -19.61 15.98
N LEU A 961 28.91 -18.99 16.59
CA LEU A 961 28.75 -17.54 16.52
C LEU A 961 29.89 -16.78 17.21
N SER A 962 30.41 -17.28 18.34
CA SER A 962 31.57 -16.69 19.00
C SER A 962 32.79 -16.70 18.08
N THR A 963 33.10 -17.86 17.49
CA THR A 963 34.25 -17.99 16.57
C THR A 963 34.11 -17.09 15.36
N PHE A 964 32.90 -16.99 14.78
CA PHE A 964 32.63 -16.08 13.67
C PHE A 964 32.95 -14.62 14.02
N TRP A 965 32.51 -14.14 15.19
CA TRP A 965 32.78 -12.77 15.60
C TRP A 965 34.25 -12.52 15.95
N ASP A 966 34.92 -13.50 16.56
CA ASP A 966 36.37 -13.45 16.81
C ASP A 966 37.15 -13.32 15.48
N ASP A 967 36.79 -14.10 14.45
CA ASP A 967 37.43 -14.06 13.12
C ASP A 967 37.19 -12.72 12.39
N ILE A 968 36.04 -12.08 12.59
CA ILE A 968 35.76 -10.74 12.07
C ILE A 968 36.66 -9.71 12.74
N ASP A 969 36.77 -9.76 14.07
CA ASP A 969 37.58 -8.82 14.85
C ASP A 969 39.06 -8.91 14.48
N GLU A 970 39.58 -10.14 14.31
CA GLU A 970 40.95 -10.35 13.85
C GLU A 970 41.21 -9.73 12.47
N ARG A 971 40.27 -9.89 11.52
CA ARG A 971 40.41 -9.30 10.17
C ARG A 971 40.30 -7.79 10.15
N GLN A 972 39.37 -7.22 10.93
CA GLN A 972 39.24 -5.76 11.04
C GLN A 972 40.50 -5.15 11.67
N GLN A 973 41.08 -5.80 12.69
CA GLN A 973 42.36 -5.37 13.27
C GLN A 973 43.52 -5.46 12.28
N GLN A 974 43.61 -6.54 11.49
CA GLN A 974 44.64 -6.68 10.45
C GLN A 974 44.51 -5.62 9.36
N THR A 975 43.28 -5.30 8.95
CA THR A 975 43.00 -4.27 7.93
C THR A 975 43.37 -2.87 8.46
N ALA A 976 43.01 -2.56 9.71
CA ALA A 976 43.38 -1.30 10.37
C ALA A 976 44.90 -1.16 10.54
N GLN A 977 45.60 -2.25 10.89
CA GLN A 977 47.06 -2.28 10.98
C GLN A 977 47.72 -2.07 9.61
N ALA A 978 47.24 -2.75 8.56
CA ALA A 978 47.74 -2.58 7.20
C ALA A 978 47.54 -1.16 6.65
N ALA A 979 46.40 -0.52 6.96
CA ALA A 979 46.14 0.89 6.63
C ALA A 979 47.10 1.84 7.37
N THR A 980 47.46 1.51 8.61
CA THR A 980 48.42 2.30 9.41
C THR A 980 49.86 2.13 8.89
N GLU A 981 50.26 0.92 8.50
CA GLU A 981 51.60 0.62 7.95
C GLU A 981 51.81 1.18 6.53
N THR A 982 50.77 1.23 5.70
CA THR A 982 50.81 1.89 4.38
C THR A 982 50.79 3.41 4.50
N GLY A 983 50.16 3.96 5.54
CA GLY A 983 50.24 5.39 5.89
C GLY A 983 51.65 5.84 6.29
N GLU A 984 52.40 5.02 7.03
CA GLU A 984 53.75 5.38 7.50
C GLU A 984 54.85 5.28 6.42
N GLN A 985 54.64 4.53 5.32
CA GLN A 985 55.58 4.47 4.18
C GLN A 985 55.38 5.56 3.12
N SER A 986 54.42 6.48 3.30
CA SER A 986 54.12 7.56 2.35
C SER A 986 54.54 8.97 2.81
N SER A 987 55.43 9.09 3.80
CA SER A 987 55.88 10.39 4.33
C SER A 987 56.92 11.15 3.49
N ASP A 988 57.11 10.80 2.21
CA ASP A 988 58.02 11.54 1.30
C ASP A 988 57.56 11.46 -0.18
N ALA A 989 56.39 12.01 -0.52
CA ALA A 989 56.06 12.45 -1.88
C ALA A 989 54.83 13.37 -1.90
N GLN A 990 54.93 14.42 -2.73
CA GLN A 990 53.95 15.50 -2.92
C GLN A 990 52.52 15.01 -3.19
N GLU A 991 51.56 15.70 -2.54
CA GLU A 991 50.12 15.65 -2.80
C GLU A 991 49.78 15.69 -4.30
N PRO A 992 49.07 14.67 -4.82
CA PRO A 992 48.11 14.83 -5.89
C PRO A 992 46.70 14.90 -5.28
N THR A 993 45.98 15.95 -5.64
CA THR A 993 44.56 16.17 -5.37
C THR A 993 43.70 15.04 -5.97
N ALA A 994 42.93 14.36 -5.14
CA ALA A 994 41.85 13.47 -5.55
C ALA A 994 40.58 13.84 -4.76
N ASP A 995 39.62 14.42 -5.49
CA ASP A 995 38.23 14.57 -5.11
C ASP A 995 37.56 13.20 -5.08
N ALA A 996 37.08 12.79 -3.91
CA ALA A 996 35.97 11.86 -3.73
C ALA A 996 35.55 11.93 -2.27
N THR A 997 34.72 12.91 -1.93
CA THR A 997 33.96 12.93 -0.68
C THR A 997 32.48 12.97 -1.00
N THR A 998 31.81 11.86 -0.70
CA THR A 998 30.45 11.84 -0.19
C THR A 998 30.37 12.84 0.97
N GLN A 999 29.68 13.95 0.77
CA GLN A 999 29.26 14.83 1.85
C GLN A 999 27.75 15.05 1.74
N ASP A 1000 27.08 14.54 2.77
CA ASP A 1000 25.79 15.01 3.22
C ASP A 1000 25.81 16.52 3.44
N VAL A 1001 24.84 17.21 2.86
CA VAL A 1001 24.61 18.63 3.06
C VAL A 1001 23.67 18.79 4.25
N VAL A 1002 24.22 19.21 5.39
CA VAL A 1002 23.49 19.94 6.44
C VAL A 1002 23.75 21.43 6.21
N PRO A 1003 22.70 22.28 6.07
CA PRO A 1003 22.91 23.71 5.84
C PRO A 1003 23.30 24.37 7.16
N THR A 1004 24.49 24.97 7.23
CA THR A 1004 24.84 25.93 8.29
C THR A 1004 25.13 27.29 7.66
N THR A 1005 24.40 28.28 8.18
CA THR A 1005 24.39 29.69 7.84
C THR A 1005 25.74 30.36 8.11
N GLU A 1006 26.22 31.09 7.10
CA GLU A 1006 27.40 31.95 7.22
C GLU A 1006 27.16 33.12 8.18
N THR A 1007 28.11 33.36 9.08
CA THR A 1007 28.38 34.70 9.61
C THR A 1007 29.88 34.96 9.66
N ALA A 1008 30.33 36.01 8.97
CA ALA A 1008 31.45 36.88 9.36
C ALA A 1008 31.35 38.17 8.52
N THR A 1009 31.56 39.39 9.01
CA THR A 1009 32.82 39.81 9.62
C THR A 1009 32.74 41.21 10.28
N THR A 1010 33.54 41.38 11.34
CA THR A 1010 34.22 42.62 11.85
C THR A 1010 33.37 43.74 12.48
N SER A 1011 33.60 44.20 13.71
CA SER A 1011 34.89 44.72 14.20
C SER A 1011 34.88 45.03 15.72
N ARG A 1012 36.04 44.78 16.35
CA ARG A 1012 36.74 45.39 17.50
C ARG A 1012 36.07 46.44 18.43
N GLU A 1013 36.40 46.27 19.73
CA GLU A 1013 36.83 47.26 20.76
C GLU A 1013 35.98 47.47 22.05
N THR A 1014 36.56 46.98 23.17
CA THR A 1014 36.77 47.60 24.50
C THR A 1014 35.64 48.22 25.36
N ARG A 1015 35.36 47.54 26.50
CA ARG A 1015 35.55 47.94 27.92
C ARG A 1015 34.89 49.22 28.49
N GLU A 1016 34.08 48.96 29.54
CA GLU A 1016 33.80 49.72 30.79
C GLU A 1016 32.93 51.01 30.82
N GLN A 1017 31.87 50.88 31.65
CA GLN A 1017 31.45 51.78 32.76
C GLN A 1017 30.57 53.04 32.55
N THR A 1018 29.57 53.11 33.44
CA THR A 1018 28.91 54.27 34.10
C THR A 1018 27.65 54.93 33.51
N SER A 1019 26.51 54.63 34.17
CA SER A 1019 25.43 55.49 34.69
C SER A 1019 25.17 56.89 34.09
N SER A 1020 23.92 57.19 33.73
CA SER A 1020 22.97 58.00 34.54
C SER A 1020 21.69 58.45 33.78
N THR A 1021 20.53 58.19 34.41
CA THR A 1021 19.30 59.02 34.54
C THR A 1021 18.45 59.48 33.33
N ASP A 1022 17.21 58.95 33.33
CA ASP A 1022 15.88 59.60 33.22
C ASP A 1022 15.46 60.42 31.98
N SER A 1023 14.48 59.89 31.23
CA SER A 1023 13.09 60.43 31.17
C SER A 1023 12.21 59.64 30.17
N THR A 1024 11.09 59.09 30.67
CA THR A 1024 9.89 58.63 29.91
C THR A 1024 8.86 59.78 29.80
N PRO A 1025 7.72 59.70 29.06
CA PRO A 1025 7.03 58.53 28.45
C PRO A 1025 6.51 58.72 26.99
N ASP A 1026 6.25 57.65 26.21
CA ASP A 1026 4.94 56.94 26.12
C ASP A 1026 4.85 55.97 24.90
N GLN A 1027 4.33 54.77 25.19
CA GLN A 1027 3.60 53.73 24.42
C GLN A 1027 3.99 53.21 23.01
N GLY A 1028 4.29 51.90 22.99
CA GLY A 1028 4.15 50.94 21.90
C GLY A 1028 4.42 49.53 22.46
N GLY A 1029 3.36 48.74 22.70
CA GLY A 1029 3.42 47.47 23.45
C GLY A 1029 4.28 46.41 22.75
N ALA A 1030 5.22 45.82 23.49
CA ALA A 1030 5.99 44.68 23.05
C ALA A 1030 5.20 43.39 23.35
N VAL A 1031 4.94 42.59 22.32
CA VAL A 1031 4.39 41.24 22.45
C VAL A 1031 5.38 40.36 23.23
N SER A 1032 4.92 39.71 24.28
CA SER A 1032 5.70 38.74 25.05
C SER A 1032 5.39 37.34 24.54
N TYR A 1033 6.42 36.55 24.27
CA TYR A 1033 6.33 35.14 23.95
C TYR A 1033 6.65 34.31 25.19
N SER A 1034 5.87 33.27 25.46
CA SER A 1034 6.13 32.33 26.55
C SER A 1034 7.15 31.32 26.03
N LYS A 1035 8.35 31.29 26.62
CA LYS A 1035 9.28 30.19 26.41
C LYS A 1035 8.82 29.01 27.26
N ILE A 1036 8.09 28.08 26.66
CA ILE A 1036 8.03 26.72 27.21
C ILE A 1036 9.43 26.12 26.96
N TYR A 1037 10.18 25.94 28.04
CA TYR A 1037 11.58 25.53 28.02
C TYR A 1037 11.65 24.06 28.45
N PHE A 1038 11.84 23.15 27.51
CA PHE A 1038 12.28 21.79 27.80
C PHE A 1038 13.81 21.73 27.62
N GLY A 1039 14.50 21.07 28.56
CA GLY A 1039 15.95 21.16 28.76
C GLY A 1039 16.83 20.78 27.55
N ALA A 1040 18.11 21.11 27.67
CA ALA A 1040 19.08 21.27 26.59
C ALA A 1040 19.56 19.99 25.85
N GLU A 1041 18.78 18.92 25.77
CA GLU A 1041 19.20 17.67 25.09
C GLU A 1041 18.19 17.11 24.05
N SER A 1042 17.24 17.90 23.55
CA SER A 1042 16.34 17.47 22.46
C SER A 1042 16.71 18.09 21.09
N ASN A 1043 17.15 17.26 20.15
CA ASN A 1043 17.36 17.61 18.74
C ASN A 1043 16.02 17.60 17.97
N LEU A 1044 15.19 18.63 18.14
CA LEU A 1044 14.00 18.86 17.32
C LEU A 1044 14.16 20.18 16.55
N SER A 1045 14.38 20.13 15.23
CA SER A 1045 14.70 21.28 14.39
C SER A 1045 13.50 22.11 13.89
N ASN A 1046 12.28 21.86 14.36
CA ASN A 1046 11.08 22.58 13.91
C ASN A 1046 10.28 23.12 15.11
N TRP A 1047 10.43 24.41 15.48
CA TRP A 1047 9.59 25.06 16.51
C TRP A 1047 9.19 26.49 16.13
N THR A 1048 7.90 26.79 16.31
CA THR A 1048 7.27 28.10 16.08
C THR A 1048 6.96 28.77 17.43
N PRO A 1049 7.38 30.03 17.68
CA PRO A 1049 7.01 30.76 18.89
C PRO A 1049 5.50 31.05 18.91
N ILE A 1050 4.84 30.80 20.05
CA ILE A 1050 3.42 31.10 20.25
C ILE A 1050 3.29 32.27 21.23
N GLU A 1051 2.38 33.19 20.93
CA GLU A 1051 2.09 34.33 21.80
C GLU A 1051 1.55 33.87 23.16
N THR A 1052 1.95 34.55 24.23
CA THR A 1052 1.57 34.17 25.59
C THR A 1052 0.06 34.17 25.80
N GLU A 1053 -0.67 35.05 25.11
CA GLU A 1053 -2.13 35.08 25.17
C GLU A 1053 -2.79 33.83 24.57
N VAL A 1054 -2.25 33.27 23.48
CA VAL A 1054 -2.76 32.04 22.86
C VAL A 1054 -2.44 30.83 23.75
N ALA A 1055 -1.23 30.78 24.32
CA ALA A 1055 -0.87 29.74 25.28
C ALA A 1055 -1.80 29.75 26.51
N GLU A 1056 -2.09 30.94 27.07
CA GLU A 1056 -2.89 31.08 28.29
C GLU A 1056 -4.39 30.90 28.07
N ASN A 1057 -4.93 31.35 26.93
CA ASN A 1057 -6.38 31.38 26.71
C ASN A 1057 -6.91 30.20 25.89
N GLU A 1058 -6.07 29.54 25.10
CA GLU A 1058 -6.51 28.48 24.19
C GLU A 1058 -5.88 27.13 24.54
N ILE A 1059 -4.56 27.10 24.79
CA ILE A 1059 -3.86 25.83 25.06
C ILE A 1059 -4.09 25.35 26.50
N ILE A 1060 -3.93 26.23 27.50
CA ILE A 1060 -4.10 25.85 28.92
C ILE A 1060 -5.54 25.38 29.26
N PRO A 1061 -6.62 25.92 28.65
CA PRO A 1061 -7.97 25.39 28.88
C PRO A 1061 -8.25 24.02 28.24
N LEU A 1062 -7.57 23.65 27.15
CA LEU A 1062 -7.69 22.31 26.50
C LEU A 1062 -7.00 21.21 27.32
N VAL A 1063 -6.03 21.61 28.13
CA VAL A 1063 -5.26 20.79 29.08
C VAL A 1063 -6.11 20.42 30.33
N ARG A 1064 -7.45 20.50 30.28
CA ARG A 1064 -8.37 20.38 31.44
C ARG A 1064 -8.74 18.98 31.91
N GLU A 1065 -8.30 17.91 31.26
CA GLU A 1065 -8.48 16.53 31.77
C GLU A 1065 -7.13 15.87 32.03
N HIS A 1066 -6.62 15.98 33.27
CA HIS A 1066 -5.48 15.18 33.70
C HIS A 1066 -5.90 14.16 34.76
N THR A 1067 -5.30 12.97 34.65
CA THR A 1067 -5.13 12.06 35.79
C THR A 1067 -3.80 12.40 36.47
N VAL A 1068 -3.83 12.65 37.78
CA VAL A 1068 -2.64 12.89 38.60
C VAL A 1068 -2.29 11.59 39.32
N LYS A 1069 -1.02 11.19 39.24
CA LYS A 1069 -0.49 10.10 40.07
C LYS A 1069 0.59 10.67 40.97
N GLU A 1070 0.33 10.69 42.27
CA GLU A 1070 1.32 11.06 43.28
C GLU A 1070 2.21 9.84 43.55
N ASP A 1071 3.52 9.97 43.34
CA ASP A 1071 4.51 9.03 43.86
C ASP A 1071 4.82 9.45 45.30
N GLU A 1072 4.59 8.57 46.27
CA GLU A 1072 4.59 8.88 47.72
C GLU A 1072 5.95 9.33 48.31
N ASP A 1073 7.02 9.48 47.51
CA ASP A 1073 8.37 9.80 48.01
C ASP A 1073 9.24 10.71 47.12
N THR A 1074 8.68 11.55 46.23
CA THR A 1074 9.51 12.51 45.45
C THR A 1074 8.89 13.90 45.24
N GLU A 1075 9.73 14.94 45.06
CA GLU A 1075 9.41 16.36 44.78
C GLU A 1075 8.72 16.58 43.40
N SER A 1076 8.13 15.54 42.81
CA SER A 1076 7.60 15.57 41.45
C SER A 1076 6.28 14.81 41.31
N VAL A 1077 5.39 15.30 40.45
CA VAL A 1077 4.06 14.76 40.15
C VAL A 1077 3.98 14.41 38.66
N GLN A 1078 3.43 13.25 38.32
CA GLN A 1078 3.20 12.88 36.91
C GLN A 1078 1.88 13.46 36.40
N LEU A 1079 1.95 14.21 35.29
CA LEU A 1079 0.81 14.78 34.59
C LEU A 1079 0.70 14.19 33.19
N ASN A 1080 -0.52 13.80 32.80
CA ASN A 1080 -0.84 13.31 31.45
C ASN A 1080 -1.73 14.32 30.73
N PHE A 1081 -1.22 14.91 29.65
CA PHE A 1081 -1.96 15.85 28.81
C PHE A 1081 -2.96 15.09 27.92
N ALA A 1082 -4.19 15.60 27.81
CA ALA A 1082 -5.31 14.91 27.19
C ALA A 1082 -5.11 14.54 25.70
N LYS A 1083 -5.91 13.58 25.27
CA LYS A 1083 -5.84 12.80 24.01
C LYS A 1083 -6.06 13.60 22.71
N GLU A 1084 -6.49 14.86 22.77
CA GLU A 1084 -6.88 15.67 21.60
C GLU A 1084 -5.78 16.60 21.07
N LEU A 1085 -4.64 16.74 21.76
CA LEU A 1085 -3.55 17.64 21.33
C LEU A 1085 -2.46 16.96 20.48
N SER A 1086 -2.66 15.74 19.98
CA SER A 1086 -1.65 14.92 19.26
C SER A 1086 -0.34 14.65 20.01
N VAL A 1087 -0.20 15.13 21.25
CA VAL A 1087 0.94 14.89 22.15
C VAL A 1087 0.43 14.29 23.44
N SER A 1088 0.13 12.98 23.44
CA SER A 1088 -0.19 12.26 24.69
C SER A 1088 1.09 11.68 25.30
N GLY A 1089 1.49 12.17 26.48
CA GLY A 1089 2.67 11.68 27.18
C GLY A 1089 2.67 12.07 28.66
N TRP A 1090 3.09 11.15 29.52
CA TRP A 1090 3.30 11.42 30.94
C TRP A 1090 4.56 12.25 31.12
N THR A 1091 4.41 13.46 31.65
CA THR A 1091 5.54 14.34 31.96
C THR A 1091 5.68 14.49 33.48
N GLN A 1092 6.91 14.40 33.96
CA GLN A 1092 7.24 14.61 35.35
C GLN A 1092 7.37 16.13 35.61
N VAL A 1093 6.49 16.68 36.44
CA VAL A 1093 6.43 18.11 36.74
C VAL A 1093 6.69 18.32 38.22
N ASP A 1094 7.39 19.40 38.58
CA ASP A 1094 7.65 19.73 39.97
C ASP A 1094 6.34 19.88 40.75
N ALA A 1095 6.25 19.19 41.89
CA ALA A 1095 5.05 19.17 42.72
C ALA A 1095 4.63 20.59 43.16
N GLU A 1096 5.60 21.48 43.42
CA GLU A 1096 5.34 22.85 43.85
C GLU A 1096 4.69 23.68 42.72
N VAL A 1097 5.09 23.46 41.46
CA VAL A 1097 4.48 24.11 40.28
C VAL A 1097 3.04 23.62 40.07
N VAL A 1098 2.80 22.32 40.21
CA VAL A 1098 1.45 21.76 40.08
C VAL A 1098 0.52 22.33 41.15
N HIS A 1099 0.96 22.39 42.41
CA HIS A 1099 0.12 22.87 43.52
C HIS A 1099 -0.06 24.40 43.56
N SER A 1100 0.96 25.17 43.16
CA SER A 1100 0.92 26.64 43.29
C SER A 1100 0.37 27.35 42.05
N GLU A 1101 0.52 26.78 40.85
CA GLU A 1101 0.11 27.42 39.60
C GLU A 1101 -1.05 26.68 38.92
N ILE A 1102 -0.96 25.36 38.79
CA ILE A 1102 -1.96 24.57 38.03
C ILE A 1102 -3.22 24.30 38.85
N GLU A 1103 -3.09 23.86 40.10
CA GLU A 1103 -4.21 23.48 40.96
C GLU A 1103 -5.17 24.64 41.29
N PRO A 1104 -4.71 25.89 41.51
CA PRO A 1104 -5.60 27.04 41.74
C PRO A 1104 -6.36 27.50 40.48
N ILE A 1105 -5.80 27.24 39.28
CA ILE A 1105 -6.48 27.50 38.00
C ILE A 1105 -7.57 26.44 37.80
N ALA A 1106 -7.26 25.17 38.02
CA ALA A 1106 -8.23 24.07 37.97
C ALA A 1106 -9.36 24.22 39.01
N LYS A 1107 -9.04 24.65 40.24
CA LYS A 1107 -10.04 24.92 41.30
C LYS A 1107 -10.92 26.14 41.00
N ARG A 1108 -10.41 27.15 40.28
CA ARG A 1108 -11.20 28.30 39.82
C ARG A 1108 -12.11 27.95 38.64
N ALA A 1109 -11.70 27.02 37.78
CA ALA A 1109 -12.51 26.54 36.66
C ALA A 1109 -13.65 25.59 37.08
N ARG A 1110 -13.52 24.90 38.23
CA ARG A 1110 -14.54 24.00 38.80
C ARG A 1110 -15.65 24.69 39.61
N LYS A 1111 -15.53 25.99 39.86
CA LYS A 1111 -16.44 26.76 40.72
C LYS A 1111 -17.19 27.79 39.90
#